data_AF-A0A8K9X2F3-F1
#
_entry.id   AF-A0A8K9X2F3-F1
#
_cell.length_a   1.000
_cell.length_b   1.000
_cell.length_c   1.000
_cell.angle_alpha   90.00
_cell.angle_beta   90.00
_cell.angle_gamma   90.00
#
_symmetry.space_group_name_H-M   'P 1'
#
loop_
_entity.id
_entity.type
_entity.pdbx_description
1 polymer ?
#
loop_
_entity_poly.entity_id
_entity_poly.type
_entity_poly.pdbx_seq_one_letter_code
_entity_poly.pdbx_strand_id
1 'polypeptide(L)'
;MLDFVENDVIFSLSLSLSLSVSLSLSLCLSLSLSLSRSLYLPRSLSLFRSLSLSVSLSLSLSLSLSLSLSLTVSLSLSLSLSLSVSLSLSLSLCLSLSLSLSLSPALSTYLDLSLSSILSLSLSLCLSLSLSLSVSLSLSLTVSLSLTVSLSLCLSLSLSLCLSLSVSLSLSLSLCLSLSPALSTYLDLSLSSVLSLSLSLSVSLSLCPSPLFLSLSLSLSLSLSLSLPPLSLFPLSSLSPTIHVAIVCAGYNASRDVVTLVKSVLFHRRNPLHFHIITDSTAQQILASLFRTWMVPAVRVDFYDADELKAEVSWIPNKHYSGIYGLMKLVLTKTLPPDLQKVIVLDTDITFATDIAELWAVFHKFKGEQVLGLVENQSDWYLGNLWKNHRPWPALERGFNTGVILLLLDRLRKLRWEQMWRLTAERELMSMLSTSLADQDIFNAVIKQNPFLVHQLPCFWNVQLSDHTRSEKCYKDVSDLKVIHWNSPKKLRVKNKHVEFFRNLYLTFLEYDGNLLRRELFGCPSETDHNSENLQKTLSELDEDDPCYEFRRERFTVHRTHLYFLHYEYEPSTDHTDVTLVAQLSMDRLQMLEAICKHWEGPISLALYLSDAEAQQFLRYTQGSEVLMSRGNVGYHIVYKEGQFYPVNLLRNVAMRQVNTPYMFLSDIDFLPMYGLYEYLRKSVVQLDMANSKKALVVPAFETLRYRLSYPKSKAELLSQLDMGTLFTFRYHVWTKGHAPTNFAKWRTATTPYRVQWEADFEPYVMVRRDSPEYDRRFVGFGWNKVAHIMELDAQEYEFVVLPNAYMIHMPHAPSFDITKFRSNKQYRVCLKTLKEEFQQNMSRRYGFAALKYMTAENNS
;
A
#
# COMPACT_ATOMS: atom_id res chain seq x y z
N MET A 1 2.54 25.92 53.24
CA MET A 1 1.14 26.02 53.68
C MET A 1 0.33 26.57 52.52
N LEU A 2 -0.09 25.65 51.66
CA LEU A 2 -1.02 25.83 50.54
C LEU A 2 -1.23 24.39 50.08
N ASP A 3 -2.27 23.76 50.62
CA ASP A 3 -2.42 22.30 50.54
C ASP A 3 -3.07 21.93 49.20
N PHE A 4 -2.33 21.21 48.36
CA PHE A 4 -2.87 20.57 47.17
C PHE A 4 -3.10 19.09 47.48
N VAL A 5 -4.36 18.68 47.35
CA VAL A 5 -4.77 17.27 47.55
C VAL A 5 -4.30 16.45 46.37
N GLU A 6 -3.44 15.47 46.64
CA GLU A 6 -3.08 14.43 45.67
C GLU A 6 -4.33 13.58 45.37
N ASN A 7 -4.77 13.59 44.11
CA ASN A 7 -5.78 12.68 43.59
C ASN A 7 -5.09 11.68 42.66
N ASP A 8 -4.79 10.48 43.17
CA ASP A 8 -4.23 9.39 42.37
C ASP A 8 -5.23 8.93 41.29
N VAL A 9 -4.88 9.13 40.01
CA VAL A 9 -5.69 8.69 38.87
C VAL A 9 -5.16 7.36 38.33
N ILE A 10 -5.81 6.26 38.74
CA ILE A 10 -5.52 4.92 38.21
C ILE A 10 -6.20 4.74 36.85
N PHE A 11 -5.42 4.57 35.79
CA PHE A 11 -5.92 4.21 34.46
C PHE A 11 -6.01 2.68 34.30
N SER A 12 -7.21 2.11 34.46
CA SER A 12 -7.49 0.71 34.15
C SER A 12 -8.06 0.57 32.73
N LEU A 13 -7.25 0.05 31.78
CA LEU A 13 -7.74 -0.28 30.44
C LEU A 13 -8.25 -1.72 30.40
N SER A 14 -9.55 -1.92 30.53
CA SER A 14 -10.20 -3.23 30.41
C SER A 14 -10.63 -3.52 28.96
N LEU A 15 -9.94 -4.42 28.27
CA LEU A 15 -10.40 -4.92 26.98
C LEU A 15 -11.30 -6.15 27.20
N SER A 16 -12.60 -6.00 26.95
CA SER A 16 -13.60 -7.07 27.03
C SER A 16 -13.92 -7.62 25.64
N LEU A 17 -13.40 -8.80 25.30
CA LEU A 17 -13.79 -9.51 24.08
C LEU A 17 -14.96 -10.44 24.41
N SER A 18 -16.16 -10.15 23.87
CA SER A 18 -17.37 -10.97 24.04
C SER A 18 -17.69 -11.72 22.75
N LEU A 19 -17.46 -13.04 22.73
CA LEU A 19 -17.86 -13.90 21.61
C LEU A 19 -19.22 -14.54 21.90
N SER A 20 -20.26 -14.13 21.16
CA SER A 20 -21.63 -14.67 21.23
C SER A 20 -21.91 -15.67 20.10
N VAL A 21 -22.20 -16.93 20.44
CA VAL A 21 -22.63 -17.95 19.47
C VAL A 21 -24.09 -18.32 19.73
N SER A 22 -24.94 -18.13 18.71
CA SER A 22 -26.38 -18.40 18.73
C SER A 22 -26.78 -19.55 17.79
N LEU A 23 -27.40 -20.59 18.33
CA LEU A 23 -27.92 -21.75 17.57
C LEU A 23 -29.45 -21.75 17.56
N SER A 24 -30.08 -22.00 16.42
CA SER A 24 -31.54 -21.98 16.23
C SER A 24 -32.02 -23.12 15.33
N LEU A 25 -32.97 -23.95 15.79
CA LEU A 25 -33.62 -24.98 14.97
C LEU A 25 -35.07 -24.59 14.64
N SER A 26 -35.50 -24.90 13.42
CA SER A 26 -36.89 -24.88 12.93
C SER A 26 -37.28 -26.25 12.40
N LEU A 27 -38.54 -26.66 12.52
CA LEU A 27 -39.02 -27.98 12.12
C LEU A 27 -40.31 -27.87 11.31
N CYS A 28 -40.35 -28.53 10.15
CA CYS A 28 -41.53 -28.64 9.29
C CYS A 28 -41.88 -30.12 9.11
N LEU A 29 -43.18 -30.43 9.07
CA LEU A 29 -43.68 -31.81 9.01
C LEU A 29 -44.90 -31.91 8.10
N SER A 30 -44.82 -32.80 7.12
CA SER A 30 -45.92 -33.19 6.23
C SER A 30 -46.12 -34.70 6.31
N LEU A 31 -47.36 -35.15 6.48
CA LEU A 31 -47.67 -36.55 6.82
C LEU A 31 -48.63 -37.17 5.79
N SER A 32 -48.29 -38.37 5.34
CA SER A 32 -49.20 -39.25 4.59
C SER A 32 -49.18 -40.64 5.23
N LEU A 33 -50.30 -41.36 5.15
CA LEU A 33 -50.58 -42.53 5.98
C LEU A 33 -51.14 -43.68 5.15
N SER A 34 -50.65 -44.89 5.40
CA SER A 34 -51.29 -46.14 5.01
C SER A 34 -51.11 -47.16 6.14
N LEU A 35 -52.09 -48.06 6.31
CA LEU A 35 -52.13 -48.97 7.46
C LEU A 35 -52.80 -50.29 7.10
N SER A 36 -52.47 -51.34 7.86
CA SER A 36 -53.26 -52.58 7.95
C SER A 36 -53.17 -53.11 9.38
N ARG A 37 -54.08 -53.99 9.80
CA ARG A 37 -53.98 -54.71 11.08
C ARG A 37 -54.72 -56.04 11.05
N SER A 38 -54.27 -56.98 11.87
CA SER A 38 -54.89 -58.29 12.13
C SER A 38 -54.53 -58.73 13.55
N LEU A 39 -55.41 -59.48 14.23
CA LEU A 39 -55.35 -59.83 15.65
C LEU A 39 -56.12 -61.14 15.92
N TYR A 40 -55.50 -62.10 16.64
CA TYR A 40 -56.07 -63.19 17.49
C TYR A 40 -57.21 -64.10 16.94
N LEU A 41 -57.45 -65.34 17.37
CA LEU A 41 -56.96 -66.26 18.45
C LEU A 41 -57.33 -67.71 18.01
N PRO A 42 -56.71 -68.83 18.48
CA PRO A 42 -55.41 -69.07 19.15
C PRO A 42 -54.30 -69.28 18.07
N ARG A 43 -53.10 -69.83 18.28
CA ARG A 43 -52.40 -70.43 19.45
C ARG A 43 -50.94 -69.97 19.42
N SER A 44 -50.58 -69.05 20.33
CA SER A 44 -49.21 -68.65 20.68
C SER A 44 -48.15 -68.60 19.56
N LEU A 45 -48.00 -67.47 18.85
CA LEU A 45 -46.70 -66.80 18.63
C LEU A 45 -46.83 -65.42 17.95
N SER A 46 -45.69 -64.73 17.88
CA SER A 46 -45.44 -63.35 17.40
C SER A 46 -45.82 -63.06 15.94
N LEU A 47 -46.12 -61.78 15.63
CA LEU A 47 -45.84 -61.23 14.29
C LEU A 47 -45.68 -59.68 14.32
N PHE A 48 -44.86 -59.18 13.40
CA PHE A 48 -44.42 -57.78 13.27
C PHE A 48 -45.40 -56.91 12.47
N ARG A 49 -45.18 -55.58 12.49
CA ARG A 49 -45.57 -54.69 11.39
C ARG A 49 -44.59 -53.52 11.26
N SER A 50 -44.17 -53.24 10.04
CA SER A 50 -43.38 -52.06 9.67
C SER A 50 -44.28 -50.86 9.32
N LEU A 51 -43.75 -49.65 9.52
CA LEU A 51 -44.32 -48.40 9.03
C LEU A 51 -43.15 -47.52 8.56
N SER A 52 -43.22 -47.04 7.32
CA SER A 52 -42.24 -46.11 6.75
C SER A 52 -42.75 -44.68 6.90
N LEU A 53 -41.95 -43.78 7.49
CA LEU A 53 -42.22 -42.35 7.55
C LEU A 53 -41.03 -41.58 6.98
N SER A 54 -41.26 -40.71 6.01
CA SER A 54 -40.25 -39.74 5.53
C SER A 54 -40.49 -38.38 6.16
N VAL A 55 -39.45 -37.80 6.73
CA VAL A 55 -39.44 -36.43 7.28
C VAL A 55 -38.22 -35.73 6.72
N SER A 56 -38.41 -34.54 6.13
CA SER A 56 -37.31 -33.67 5.72
C SER A 56 -37.14 -32.55 6.74
N LEU A 57 -35.90 -32.19 7.03
CA LEU A 57 -35.55 -31.26 8.10
C LEU A 57 -34.52 -30.26 7.55
N SER A 58 -34.65 -28.99 7.90
CA SER A 58 -33.71 -27.94 7.50
C SER A 58 -33.24 -27.16 8.72
N LEU A 59 -31.93 -26.97 8.82
CA LEU A 59 -31.29 -26.11 9.82
C LEU A 59 -30.82 -24.81 9.17
N SER A 60 -30.80 -23.74 9.96
CA SER A 60 -30.07 -22.51 9.66
C SER A 60 -29.28 -22.08 10.89
N LEU A 61 -28.10 -21.49 10.68
CA LEU A 61 -27.14 -21.18 11.74
C LEU A 61 -26.63 -19.77 11.48
N SER A 62 -26.61 -18.93 12.53
CA SER A 62 -26.20 -17.53 12.42
C SER A 62 -25.17 -17.18 13.49
N LEU A 63 -24.08 -16.55 13.04
CA LEU A 63 -23.00 -16.05 13.87
C LEU A 63 -23.01 -14.53 13.80
N SER A 64 -23.00 -13.88 14.96
CA SER A 64 -22.84 -12.43 15.08
C SER A 64 -21.67 -12.14 16.01
N LEU A 65 -20.60 -11.56 15.46
CA LEU A 65 -19.61 -10.88 16.28
C LEU A 65 -20.07 -9.46 16.51
N SER A 66 -20.01 -9.02 17.77
CA SER A 66 -20.04 -7.60 18.12
C SER A 66 -18.78 -7.28 18.93
N LEU A 67 -18.07 -6.23 18.50
CA LEU A 67 -16.96 -5.65 19.24
C LEU A 67 -17.47 -4.35 19.87
N SER A 68 -17.41 -4.27 21.18
CA SER A 68 -17.65 -3.03 21.92
C SER A 68 -16.40 -2.69 22.73
N LEU A 69 -15.83 -1.52 22.47
CA LEU A 69 -14.96 -0.88 23.44
C LEU A 69 -15.84 -0.05 24.37
N SER A 70 -15.67 -0.26 25.67
CA SER A 70 -16.17 0.67 26.68
C SER A 70 -14.99 1.09 27.56
N LEU A 71 -14.89 2.37 27.83
CA LEU A 71 -13.84 2.96 28.66
C LEU A 71 -14.52 3.55 29.89
N THR A 72 -14.26 2.97 31.05
CA THR A 72 -14.94 3.31 32.31
C THR A 72 -13.95 3.95 33.29
N VAL A 73 -14.30 5.14 33.77
CA VAL A 73 -13.62 5.83 34.86
C VAL A 73 -14.55 5.75 36.08
N SER A 74 -14.11 5.07 37.13
CA SER A 74 -14.95 4.73 38.28
C SER A 74 -14.79 5.73 39.43
N LEU A 75 -15.74 6.66 39.53
CA LEU A 75 -16.09 7.33 40.78
C LEU A 75 -17.43 6.76 41.26
N SER A 76 -17.46 6.18 42.47
CA SER A 76 -18.59 5.36 42.92
C SER A 76 -19.66 6.15 43.67
N LEU A 77 -20.87 6.26 43.09
CA LEU A 77 -22.07 5.60 43.65
C LEU A 77 -23.35 5.73 42.77
N SER A 78 -23.95 4.57 42.49
CA SER A 78 -25.38 4.29 42.21
C SER A 78 -26.20 5.12 41.19
N LEU A 79 -26.36 4.52 40.00
CA LEU A 79 -27.63 4.21 39.29
C LEU A 79 -28.64 5.32 38.91
N SER A 80 -29.34 5.31 37.76
CA SER A 80 -29.08 4.80 36.38
C SER A 80 -30.32 5.01 35.50
N LEU A 81 -30.20 5.64 34.32
CA LEU A 81 -30.89 5.30 33.05
C LEU A 81 -30.60 6.34 31.96
N SER A 82 -30.37 5.88 30.72
CA SER A 82 -30.26 6.73 29.52
C SER A 82 -30.77 5.97 28.28
N LEU A 83 -31.13 6.70 27.22
CA LEU A 83 -32.04 6.24 26.16
C LEU A 83 -31.35 5.98 24.80
N SER A 84 -31.99 5.18 23.94
CA SER A 84 -31.77 5.10 22.45
C SER A 84 -30.38 4.54 22.01
N VAL A 85 -30.07 4.20 20.74
CA VAL A 85 -30.61 4.52 19.39
C VAL A 85 -30.76 3.24 18.50
N SER A 86 -31.15 3.38 17.23
CA SER A 86 -31.68 2.37 16.31
C SER A 86 -30.91 2.16 14.98
N LEU A 87 -31.05 0.98 14.34
CA LEU A 87 -30.91 0.70 12.87
C LEU A 87 -29.49 0.82 12.25
N SER A 88 -29.07 0.14 11.14
CA SER A 88 -29.62 -0.99 10.35
C SER A 88 -28.63 -1.52 9.27
N LEU A 89 -28.78 -2.79 8.83
CA LEU A 89 -28.29 -3.41 7.55
C LEU A 89 -26.74 -3.55 7.40
N SER A 90 -26.13 -4.46 6.60
CA SER A 90 -26.57 -5.21 5.39
C SER A 90 -25.81 -6.55 5.10
N LEU A 91 -26.25 -7.27 4.07
CA LEU A 91 -25.78 -8.56 3.48
C LEU A 91 -24.27 -8.88 3.35
N SER A 92 -23.93 -10.19 3.35
CA SER A 92 -23.28 -10.88 2.20
C SER A 92 -23.34 -12.42 2.25
N LEU A 93 -23.20 -13.11 1.10
CA LEU A 93 -23.10 -14.57 0.95
C LEU A 93 -21.70 -15.11 1.35
N CYS A 94 -21.58 -16.43 1.58
CA CYS A 94 -20.59 -17.27 0.86
C CYS A 94 -20.87 -18.78 0.96
N LEU A 95 -20.33 -19.57 0.03
CA LEU A 95 -20.41 -21.05 -0.01
C LEU A 95 -19.09 -21.68 0.48
N SER A 96 -19.15 -22.90 1.02
CA SER A 96 -18.02 -23.85 0.98
C SER A 96 -18.47 -25.30 1.13
N LEU A 97 -17.96 -26.19 0.27
CA LEU A 97 -18.06 -27.65 0.44
C LEU A 97 -17.02 -28.14 1.45
N SER A 98 -17.28 -29.28 2.09
CA SER A 98 -16.22 -30.14 2.65
C SER A 98 -16.66 -31.61 2.71
N LEU A 99 -15.83 -32.52 2.21
CA LEU A 99 -15.99 -33.97 2.41
C LEU A 99 -15.67 -34.35 3.86
N SER A 100 -16.25 -35.44 4.35
CA SER A 100 -15.85 -36.10 5.60
C SER A 100 -15.46 -37.56 5.33
N LEU A 101 -14.24 -37.94 5.67
CA LEU A 101 -13.74 -39.32 5.54
C LEU A 101 -13.10 -39.72 6.87
N SER A 102 -13.71 -40.66 7.59
CA SER A 102 -13.38 -40.98 8.98
C SER A 102 -12.79 -42.39 9.12
N LEU A 103 -11.56 -42.46 9.60
CA LEU A 103 -10.95 -43.70 10.10
C LEU A 103 -10.76 -43.59 11.62
N SER A 104 -11.34 -44.54 12.36
CA SER A 104 -11.18 -44.71 13.80
C SER A 104 -10.60 -46.09 14.10
N PRO A 105 -9.63 -46.24 15.03
CA PRO A 105 -8.76 -47.42 15.05
C PRO A 105 -9.35 -48.64 15.77
N ALA A 106 -9.29 -49.79 15.10
CA ALA A 106 -9.32 -51.14 15.70
C ALA A 106 -8.51 -52.09 14.80
N LEU A 107 -7.85 -53.11 15.36
CA LEU A 107 -7.09 -54.08 14.55
C LEU A 107 -8.00 -55.15 13.95
N SER A 108 -8.18 -55.11 12.63
CA SER A 108 -8.44 -56.28 11.77
C SER A 108 -8.01 -55.99 10.33
N THR A 109 -7.73 -57.02 9.54
CA THR A 109 -7.06 -56.94 8.23
C THR A 109 -8.00 -56.80 7.02
N TYR A 110 -7.41 -56.38 5.88
CA TYR A 110 -7.89 -56.39 4.46
C TYR A 110 -8.36 -55.08 3.79
N LEU A 111 -8.22 -55.07 2.44
CA LEU A 111 -8.49 -54.01 1.45
C LEU A 111 -9.99 -53.99 1.04
N ASP A 112 -10.59 -52.98 0.37
CA ASP A 112 -10.37 -52.57 -1.04
C ASP A 112 -11.15 -51.27 -1.48
N LEU A 113 -11.10 -50.89 -2.77
CA LEU A 113 -11.56 -49.59 -3.35
C LEU A 113 -12.92 -49.60 -4.11
N SER A 114 -13.55 -48.42 -4.35
CA SER A 114 -14.26 -48.01 -5.60
C SER A 114 -14.83 -46.55 -5.59
N LEU A 115 -15.34 -46.02 -6.73
CA LEU A 115 -15.73 -44.60 -6.98
C LEU A 115 -17.12 -44.40 -7.65
N SER A 116 -17.76 -43.20 -7.53
CA SER A 116 -18.58 -42.50 -8.58
C SER A 116 -19.17 -41.13 -8.10
N SER A 117 -19.94 -40.36 -8.93
CA SER A 117 -20.26 -38.90 -8.74
C SER A 117 -21.54 -38.38 -9.48
N ILE A 118 -22.05 -37.13 -9.25
CA ILE A 118 -22.88 -36.20 -10.11
C ILE A 118 -23.44 -34.92 -9.33
N LEU A 119 -24.07 -33.88 -9.97
CA LEU A 119 -24.26 -32.46 -9.51
C LEU A 119 -25.56 -31.69 -10.01
N SER A 120 -26.12 -30.65 -9.31
CA SER A 120 -27.01 -29.53 -9.83
C SER A 120 -27.45 -28.42 -8.77
N LEU A 121 -28.15 -27.29 -9.12
CA LEU A 121 -28.25 -26.00 -8.33
C LEU A 121 -29.43 -24.97 -8.67
N SER A 122 -29.95 -24.09 -7.75
CA SER A 122 -30.82 -22.85 -7.99
C SER A 122 -31.14 -21.90 -6.75
N LEU A 123 -31.91 -20.75 -6.84
CA LEU A 123 -31.88 -19.57 -5.87
C LEU A 123 -33.11 -18.53 -5.85
N SER A 124 -33.46 -17.79 -4.74
CA SER A 124 -34.26 -16.48 -4.63
C SER A 124 -34.52 -15.87 -3.18
N LEU A 125 -35.25 -14.73 -2.95
CA LEU A 125 -35.18 -13.80 -1.74
C LEU A 125 -36.39 -12.83 -1.40
N CYS A 126 -36.64 -12.38 -0.12
CA CYS A 126 -37.37 -11.12 0.35
C CYS A 126 -37.35 -10.83 1.91
N LEU A 127 -38.11 -9.83 2.47
CA LEU A 127 -37.70 -8.96 3.64
C LEU A 127 -38.70 -8.63 4.82
N SER A 128 -38.17 -8.34 6.03
CA SER A 128 -38.68 -7.51 7.20
C SER A 128 -39.83 -8.02 8.13
N LEU A 129 -40.07 -7.56 9.39
CA LEU A 129 -39.28 -6.99 10.54
C LEU A 129 -40.22 -6.78 11.81
N SER A 130 -39.76 -6.86 13.09
CA SER A 130 -40.55 -6.44 14.31
C SER A 130 -39.78 -6.44 15.68
N LEU A 131 -40.40 -5.94 16.77
CA LEU A 131 -39.96 -5.74 18.21
C LEU A 131 -41.18 -5.96 19.16
N SER A 132 -41.23 -6.00 20.52
CA SER A 132 -40.35 -6.07 21.74
C SER A 132 -41.29 -6.33 22.99
N LEU A 133 -40.98 -6.46 24.30
CA LEU A 133 -39.77 -6.45 25.18
C LEU A 133 -39.88 -7.66 26.19
N SER A 134 -39.83 -7.77 27.55
CA SER A 134 -39.43 -7.09 28.84
C SER A 134 -39.75 -8.09 30.02
N VAL A 135 -39.42 -8.07 31.33
CA VAL A 135 -38.43 -7.57 32.37
C VAL A 135 -39.02 -8.09 33.73
N SER A 136 -38.42 -8.61 34.82
CA SER A 136 -37.10 -9.14 35.33
C SER A 136 -37.41 -10.08 36.57
N LEU A 137 -36.65 -10.43 37.64
CA LEU A 137 -35.33 -10.15 38.28
C LEU A 137 -35.05 -11.20 39.42
N SER A 138 -33.79 -11.40 39.86
CA SER A 138 -33.34 -11.86 41.23
C SER A 138 -33.50 -13.37 41.65
N LEU A 139 -32.78 -13.98 42.63
CA LEU A 139 -31.48 -13.72 43.35
C LEU A 139 -30.99 -14.92 44.23
N SER A 140 -29.71 -14.88 44.65
CA SER A 140 -29.03 -15.64 45.76
C SER A 140 -28.72 -17.16 45.57
N LEU A 141 -27.86 -17.72 46.44
CA LEU A 141 -26.72 -18.56 45.99
C LEU A 141 -26.19 -19.60 47.02
N THR A 142 -25.83 -20.83 46.59
CA THR A 142 -24.73 -21.71 47.09
C THR A 142 -24.62 -23.02 46.27
N VAL A 143 -23.56 -23.83 46.46
CA VAL A 143 -23.14 -24.91 45.54
C VAL A 143 -23.10 -26.30 46.19
N SER A 144 -23.68 -27.30 45.52
CA SER A 144 -23.37 -28.73 45.71
C SER A 144 -23.66 -29.52 44.42
N LEU A 145 -22.85 -30.54 44.10
CA LEU A 145 -22.94 -31.28 42.83
C LEU A 145 -23.57 -32.67 43.02
N SER A 146 -24.73 -32.91 42.41
CA SER A 146 -25.32 -34.25 42.27
C SER A 146 -26.23 -34.31 41.04
N LEU A 147 -26.13 -35.38 40.24
CA LEU A 147 -26.86 -35.52 38.98
C LEU A 147 -27.78 -36.74 39.07
N THR A 148 -29.10 -36.51 39.01
CA THR A 148 -30.12 -37.55 38.85
C THR A 148 -31.11 -37.14 37.77
N VAL A 149 -31.57 -38.11 36.99
CA VAL A 149 -32.49 -37.90 35.87
C VAL A 149 -33.84 -38.52 36.22
N SER A 150 -34.91 -37.76 36.08
CA SER A 150 -36.25 -38.30 35.89
C SER A 150 -37.09 -37.37 35.03
N LEU A 151 -37.93 -37.97 34.19
CA LEU A 151 -38.87 -37.26 33.31
C LEU A 151 -40.28 -37.51 33.84
N SER A 152 -41.07 -36.46 34.04
CA SER A 152 -42.53 -36.59 34.15
C SER A 152 -43.20 -35.36 33.55
N LEU A 153 -44.33 -35.59 32.87
CA LEU A 153 -45.04 -34.59 32.09
C LEU A 153 -46.51 -34.59 32.52
N CYS A 154 -46.96 -33.48 33.09
CA CYS A 154 -48.35 -33.29 33.50
C CYS A 154 -48.80 -31.89 33.09
N LEU A 155 -49.76 -31.81 32.17
CA LEU A 155 -50.45 -30.54 31.89
C LEU A 155 -51.40 -30.22 33.05
N SER A 156 -51.28 -29.00 33.58
CA SER A 156 -52.43 -28.28 34.14
C SER A 156 -52.20 -26.78 34.02
N LEU A 157 -53.25 -26.02 33.71
CA LEU A 157 -53.23 -24.56 33.83
C LEU A 157 -53.51 -24.18 35.29
N SER A 158 -52.68 -23.33 35.88
CA SER A 158 -53.11 -22.30 36.84
C SER A 158 -51.97 -21.30 37.11
N LEU A 159 -52.29 -20.23 37.84
CA LEU A 159 -51.53 -18.98 37.89
C LEU A 159 -50.20 -19.07 38.68
N SER A 160 -49.28 -18.20 38.25
CA SER A 160 -48.31 -17.43 39.07
C SER A 160 -47.39 -18.17 40.06
N LEU A 161 -46.09 -18.17 39.75
CA LEU A 161 -45.08 -17.59 40.65
C LEU A 161 -43.82 -17.17 39.86
N CYS A 162 -43.04 -16.23 40.40
CA CYS A 162 -41.75 -15.81 39.84
C CYS A 162 -40.60 -16.56 40.53
N LEU A 163 -39.65 -17.12 39.77
CA LEU A 163 -38.40 -17.69 40.30
C LEU A 163 -37.33 -17.73 39.19
N SER A 164 -36.32 -16.85 39.25
CA SER A 164 -35.15 -16.91 38.37
C SER A 164 -33.91 -17.38 39.14
N LEU A 165 -33.54 -18.65 38.98
CA LEU A 165 -32.37 -19.22 39.63
C LEU A 165 -31.10 -19.03 38.78
N SER A 166 -30.18 -18.17 39.23
CA SER A 166 -28.90 -17.93 38.56
C SER A 166 -27.78 -18.78 39.16
N VAL A 167 -27.42 -19.89 38.49
CA VAL A 167 -26.27 -20.73 38.91
C VAL A 167 -25.02 -20.29 38.16
N SER A 168 -24.21 -19.44 38.79
CA SER A 168 -22.88 -19.04 38.30
C SER A 168 -21.81 -20.06 38.69
N LEU A 169 -21.32 -20.85 37.73
CA LEU A 169 -20.29 -21.86 37.96
C LEU A 169 -18.90 -21.31 37.59
N SER A 170 -18.29 -20.57 38.52
CA SER A 170 -17.00 -19.91 38.34
C SER A 170 -15.81 -20.87 38.48
N LEU A 171 -15.34 -21.43 37.37
CA LEU A 171 -14.11 -22.23 37.30
C LEU A 171 -12.87 -21.33 37.13
N SER A 172 -12.30 -20.89 38.24
CA SER A 172 -11.08 -20.07 38.26
C SER A 172 -9.81 -20.92 38.09
N LEU A 173 -9.35 -21.12 36.85
CA LEU A 173 -7.98 -21.60 36.59
C LEU A 173 -6.99 -20.43 36.65
N SER A 174 -6.29 -20.29 37.79
CA SER A 174 -5.15 -19.38 37.94
C SER A 174 -3.88 -20.00 37.34
N LEU A 175 -3.55 -19.67 36.09
CA LEU A 175 -2.34 -20.16 35.42
C LEU A 175 -1.14 -19.22 35.67
N CYS A 176 -0.38 -19.47 36.73
CA CYS A 176 0.81 -18.68 37.08
C CYS A 176 2.01 -19.00 36.17
N LEU A 177 2.27 -18.17 35.15
CA LEU A 177 3.45 -18.25 34.30
C LEU A 177 4.60 -17.38 34.83
N SER A 178 5.39 -17.91 35.77
CA SER A 178 6.61 -17.28 36.28
C SER A 178 7.81 -17.59 35.37
N LEU A 179 8.18 -16.66 34.49
CA LEU A 179 9.42 -16.73 33.69
C LEU A 179 10.53 -15.91 34.35
N SER A 180 11.37 -16.59 35.14
CA SER A 180 12.53 -16.00 35.82
C SER A 180 13.82 -16.14 35.00
N PRO A 181 14.48 -15.06 34.55
CA PRO A 181 15.84 -15.12 34.03
C PRO A 181 16.87 -15.23 35.17
N ALA A 182 18.00 -15.90 34.92
CA ALA A 182 19.03 -16.13 35.93
C ALA A 182 20.29 -15.26 35.71
N LEU A 183 20.55 -14.36 36.67
CA LEU A 183 21.85 -13.77 37.08
C LEU A 183 22.92 -13.49 35.99
N SER A 184 23.38 -12.25 35.85
CA SER A 184 24.45 -11.78 36.77
C SER A 184 24.64 -10.25 36.78
N THR A 185 24.39 -9.64 37.95
CA THR A 185 25.03 -8.44 38.56
C THR A 185 25.46 -7.27 37.65
N TYR A 186 24.99 -6.03 37.82
CA TYR A 186 24.63 -5.33 39.07
C TYR A 186 23.38 -4.44 38.93
N LEU A 187 22.68 -4.27 40.07
CA LEU A 187 21.58 -3.30 40.32
C LEU A 187 20.32 -3.46 39.46
N ASP A 188 19.54 -4.51 39.76
CA ASP A 188 18.15 -4.65 39.33
C ASP A 188 17.20 -3.73 40.11
N LEU A 189 16.34 -2.99 39.41
CA LEU A 189 15.09 -2.43 39.94
C LEU A 189 13.93 -3.31 39.44
N SER A 190 13.38 -4.15 40.33
CA SER A 190 12.42 -5.20 39.97
C SER A 190 11.00 -4.67 39.76
N LEU A 191 10.65 -4.34 38.51
CA LEU A 191 9.28 -4.03 38.08
C LEU A 191 8.45 -5.31 37.89
N SER A 192 7.63 -5.66 38.88
CA SER A 192 6.73 -6.81 38.84
C SER A 192 5.38 -6.46 38.17
N SER A 193 5.27 -6.64 36.85
CA SER A 193 4.00 -6.51 36.14
C SER A 193 3.09 -7.72 36.39
N VAL A 194 1.98 -7.55 37.11
CA VAL A 194 1.00 -8.62 37.35
C VAL A 194 -0.02 -8.65 36.19
N LEU A 195 0.11 -9.65 35.32
CA LEU A 195 -0.87 -9.92 34.26
C LEU A 195 -1.90 -10.96 34.75
N SER A 196 -2.98 -10.50 35.37
CA SER A 196 -4.10 -11.36 35.74
C SER A 196 -5.01 -11.63 34.54
N LEU A 197 -5.07 -12.90 34.11
CA LEU A 197 -5.94 -13.35 33.02
C LEU A 197 -7.20 -14.00 33.60
N SER A 198 -8.35 -13.31 33.53
CA SER A 198 -9.64 -13.85 33.94
C SER A 198 -10.51 -14.21 32.73
N LEU A 199 -10.63 -15.51 32.47
CA LEU A 199 -11.72 -16.06 31.65
C LEU A 199 -12.99 -16.18 32.50
N SER A 200 -14.09 -15.60 32.02
CA SER A 200 -15.44 -15.91 32.52
C SER A 200 -16.29 -16.46 31.39
N LEU A 201 -16.73 -17.72 31.54
CA LEU A 201 -17.63 -18.38 30.62
C LEU A 201 -19.08 -18.20 31.10
N SER A 202 -19.84 -17.33 30.44
CA SER A 202 -21.26 -17.11 30.73
C SER A 202 -22.13 -17.81 29.68
N VAL A 203 -22.74 -18.94 30.08
CA VAL A 203 -23.73 -19.64 29.26
C VAL A 203 -25.11 -19.12 29.62
N SER A 204 -25.77 -18.41 28.69
CA SER A 204 -27.12 -17.89 28.85
C SER A 204 -28.11 -18.68 27.97
N LEU A 205 -29.10 -19.30 28.60
CA LEU A 205 -30.26 -19.86 27.91
C LEU A 205 -31.42 -18.84 27.94
N SER A 206 -31.79 -18.35 26.77
CA SER A 206 -32.96 -17.50 26.57
C SER A 206 -34.09 -18.28 25.92
N LEU A 207 -35.04 -18.76 26.73
CA LEU A 207 -36.24 -19.44 26.23
C LEU A 207 -37.33 -18.41 25.90
N CYS A 208 -37.56 -18.19 24.60
CA CYS A 208 -38.65 -17.34 24.12
C CYS A 208 -39.94 -18.17 23.98
N PRO A 209 -41.09 -17.74 24.55
CA PRO A 209 -42.34 -18.51 24.50
C PRO A 209 -43.07 -18.37 23.15
N SER A 210 -42.55 -19.04 22.11
CA SER A 210 -43.28 -19.34 20.88
C SER A 210 -42.83 -20.70 20.30
N PRO A 211 -43.68 -21.46 19.57
CA PRO A 211 -43.54 -22.92 19.52
C PRO A 211 -42.40 -23.50 18.64
N LEU A 212 -41.53 -22.68 18.05
CA LEU A 212 -40.70 -23.11 16.91
C LEU A 212 -39.21 -22.71 16.92
N PHE A 213 -38.70 -22.05 17.97
CA PHE A 213 -37.26 -21.78 18.10
C PHE A 213 -36.76 -21.86 19.55
N LEU A 214 -35.57 -22.42 19.73
CA LEU A 214 -34.82 -22.46 20.99
C LEU A 214 -33.42 -21.92 20.71
N SER A 215 -33.04 -20.84 21.39
CA SER A 215 -31.74 -20.16 21.19
C SER A 215 -30.78 -20.41 22.35
N LEU A 216 -29.74 -21.20 22.10
CA LEU A 216 -28.61 -21.33 23.02
C LEU A 216 -27.62 -20.19 22.75
N SER A 217 -27.28 -19.39 23.77
CA SER A 217 -26.24 -18.35 23.66
C SER A 217 -25.06 -18.65 24.60
N LEU A 218 -23.92 -19.08 24.03
CA LEU A 218 -22.66 -19.02 24.77
C LEU A 218 -22.06 -17.63 24.58
N SER A 219 -21.77 -16.96 25.69
CA SER A 219 -20.96 -15.74 25.73
C SER A 219 -19.63 -16.05 26.42
N LEU A 220 -18.55 -16.06 25.65
CA LEU A 220 -17.21 -16.22 26.18
C LEU A 220 -16.62 -14.82 26.35
N SER A 221 -16.33 -14.43 27.60
CA SER A 221 -15.73 -13.13 27.92
C SER A 221 -14.29 -13.31 28.38
N LEU A 222 -13.36 -12.79 27.58
CA LEU A 222 -12.00 -12.53 28.06
C LEU A 222 -11.95 -11.11 28.63
N SER A 223 -11.43 -10.99 29.84
CA SER A 223 -11.07 -9.71 30.45
C SER A 223 -9.56 -9.66 30.62
N LEU A 224 -8.91 -8.73 29.92
CA LEU A 224 -7.50 -8.41 30.16
C LEU A 224 -7.42 -7.18 31.05
N SER A 225 -6.85 -7.34 32.26
CA SER A 225 -6.61 -6.23 33.19
C SER A 225 -5.11 -5.95 33.28
N LEU A 226 -4.63 -4.95 32.55
CA LEU A 226 -3.27 -4.46 32.67
C LEU A 226 -3.19 -3.42 33.80
N SER A 227 -2.67 -3.86 34.95
CA SER A 227 -2.25 -2.93 36.02
C SER A 227 -0.87 -2.36 35.66
N LEU A 228 -0.88 -1.20 35.02
CA LEU A 228 0.35 -0.40 34.90
C LEU A 228 0.66 0.23 36.28
N PRO A 229 1.95 0.30 36.69
CA PRO A 229 2.31 1.12 37.85
C PRO A 229 1.96 2.59 37.56
N PRO A 230 1.82 3.44 38.60
CA PRO A 230 1.59 4.87 38.40
C PRO A 230 2.69 5.42 37.49
N LEU A 231 2.27 6.19 36.47
CA LEU A 231 3.18 6.97 35.66
C LEU A 231 3.85 7.99 36.58
N SER A 232 5.08 7.71 37.01
CA SER A 232 5.99 8.75 37.44
C SER A 232 6.06 9.77 36.30
N LEU A 233 5.64 11.01 36.58
CA LEU A 233 5.78 12.15 35.68
C LEU A 233 7.26 12.49 35.53
N PHE A 234 7.97 11.64 34.78
CA PHE A 234 9.17 12.05 34.07
C PHE A 234 8.80 13.30 33.27
N PRO A 235 9.61 14.36 33.34
CA PRO A 235 9.24 15.62 32.70
C PRO A 235 9.08 15.41 31.20
N LEU A 236 8.07 16.05 30.62
CA LEU A 236 7.72 16.03 29.19
C LEU A 236 8.74 16.82 28.33
N SER A 237 10.04 16.61 28.60
CA SER A 237 11.13 17.53 28.24
C SER A 237 12.37 16.84 27.66
N SER A 238 12.24 15.63 27.13
CA SER A 238 13.27 15.02 26.28
C SER A 238 12.62 14.46 25.01
N LEU A 239 12.80 15.17 23.89
CA LEU A 239 12.52 14.65 22.56
C LEU A 239 13.32 13.35 22.36
N SER A 240 12.68 12.30 21.84
CA SER A 240 13.37 11.05 21.53
C SER A 240 14.50 11.30 20.53
N PRO A 241 15.74 10.88 20.80
CA PRO A 241 16.90 11.30 20.02
C PRO A 241 16.79 10.83 18.58
N THR A 242 16.97 11.77 17.64
CA THR A 242 16.97 11.50 16.20
C THR A 242 18.06 10.51 15.84
N ILE A 243 17.70 9.48 15.07
CA ILE A 243 18.63 8.50 14.53
C ILE A 243 19.03 8.94 13.12
N HIS A 244 20.32 9.19 12.92
CA HIS A 244 20.84 9.60 11.62
C HIS A 244 21.33 8.39 10.82
N VAL A 245 20.86 8.29 9.57
CA VAL A 245 21.11 7.16 8.67
C VAL A 245 21.68 7.68 7.34
N ALA A 246 22.89 7.26 6.97
CA ALA A 246 23.54 7.60 5.71
C ALA A 246 23.37 6.48 4.68
N ILE A 247 23.04 6.84 3.44
CA ILE A 247 22.85 5.91 2.32
C ILE A 247 23.52 6.49 1.07
N VAL A 248 24.07 5.64 0.21
CA VAL A 248 24.47 6.02 -1.16
C VAL A 248 23.48 5.38 -2.14
N CYS A 249 22.82 6.18 -2.97
CA CYS A 249 21.76 5.72 -3.86
C CYS A 249 21.84 6.46 -5.20
N ALA A 250 22.10 5.74 -6.30
CA ALA A 250 22.29 6.35 -7.61
C ALA A 250 21.50 5.60 -8.71
N GLY A 251 20.86 6.37 -9.59
CA GLY A 251 20.07 5.87 -10.71
C GLY A 251 18.76 5.16 -10.32
N TYR A 252 17.98 4.83 -11.36
CA TYR A 252 16.63 4.29 -11.27
C TYR A 252 16.48 3.03 -10.41
N ASN A 253 17.40 2.05 -10.56
CA ASN A 253 17.28 0.78 -9.86
C ASN A 253 17.52 0.92 -8.34
N ALA A 254 18.59 1.60 -7.92
CA ALA A 254 18.84 1.83 -6.50
C ALA A 254 17.72 2.66 -5.85
N SER A 255 17.17 3.64 -6.58
CA SER A 255 16.08 4.50 -6.13
C SER A 255 14.78 3.73 -5.85
N ARG A 256 14.54 2.63 -6.56
CA ARG A 256 13.43 1.70 -6.29
C ARG A 256 13.78 0.73 -5.17
N ASP A 257 14.96 0.13 -5.19
CA ASP A 257 15.33 -0.94 -4.28
C ASP A 257 15.46 -0.42 -2.83
N VAL A 258 15.99 0.81 -2.64
CA VAL A 258 16.10 1.50 -1.34
C VAL A 258 14.74 1.74 -0.65
N VAL A 259 13.62 1.77 -1.40
CA VAL A 259 12.28 1.92 -0.82
C VAL A 259 11.97 0.72 0.10
N THR A 260 12.46 -0.48 -0.23
CA THR A 260 12.27 -1.69 0.58
C THR A 260 13.02 -1.59 1.90
N LEU A 261 14.27 -1.11 1.85
CA LEU A 261 15.06 -0.78 3.05
C LEU A 261 14.31 0.22 3.93
N VAL A 262 13.93 1.37 3.36
CA VAL A 262 13.25 2.45 4.09
C VAL A 262 11.95 1.95 4.72
N LYS A 263 11.11 1.19 4.01
CA LYS A 263 9.90 0.56 4.59
C LYS A 263 10.24 -0.33 5.78
N SER A 264 11.26 -1.19 5.68
CA SER A 264 11.63 -2.10 6.77
C SER A 264 12.11 -1.36 8.02
N VAL A 265 12.86 -0.26 7.85
CA VAL A 265 13.29 0.60 8.96
C VAL A 265 12.09 1.36 9.56
N LEU A 266 11.24 1.95 8.72
CA LEU A 266 10.06 2.71 9.17
C LEU A 266 9.00 1.85 9.89
N PHE A 267 8.86 0.58 9.50
CA PHE A 267 7.89 -0.34 10.12
C PHE A 267 8.23 -0.67 11.58
N HIS A 268 9.52 -0.75 11.93
CA HIS A 268 9.98 -1.04 13.29
C HIS A 268 10.35 0.21 14.12
N ARG A 269 10.44 1.38 13.47
CA ARG A 269 10.87 2.66 14.04
C ARG A 269 10.09 3.09 15.29
N ARG A 270 10.82 3.48 16.34
CA ARG A 270 10.27 4.23 17.49
C ARG A 270 10.79 5.65 17.65
N ASN A 271 11.91 6.00 16.99
CA ASN A 271 12.54 7.31 17.07
C ASN A 271 12.31 8.15 15.79
N PRO A 272 12.44 9.49 15.87
CA PRO A 272 12.63 10.33 14.68
C PRO A 272 13.84 9.86 13.85
N LEU A 273 13.72 9.92 12.53
CA LEU A 273 14.78 9.51 11.59
C LEU A 273 15.22 10.69 10.72
N HIS A 274 16.51 10.75 10.46
CA HIS A 274 17.10 11.70 9.53
C HIS A 274 17.98 10.94 8.54
N PHE A 275 17.48 10.77 7.31
CA PHE A 275 18.23 10.16 6.22
C PHE A 275 19.13 11.20 5.55
N HIS A 276 20.38 10.82 5.34
CA HIS A 276 21.39 11.58 4.60
C HIS A 276 21.75 10.77 3.36
N ILE A 277 21.31 11.19 2.18
CA ILE A 277 21.42 10.36 0.98
C ILE A 277 22.36 11.03 -0.03
N ILE A 278 23.50 10.38 -0.32
CA ILE A 278 24.34 10.75 -1.47
C ILE A 278 23.66 10.23 -2.73
N THR A 279 23.31 11.13 -3.65
CA THR A 279 22.49 10.85 -4.83
C THR A 279 23.08 11.44 -6.10
N ASP A 280 22.90 10.76 -7.23
CA ASP A 280 22.95 11.43 -8.52
C ASP A 280 21.63 12.18 -8.79
N SER A 281 21.63 13.09 -9.76
CA SER A 281 20.46 13.91 -10.12
C SER A 281 19.18 13.10 -10.37
N THR A 282 19.32 11.90 -10.94
CA THR A 282 18.23 10.93 -11.15
C THR A 282 17.65 10.45 -9.82
N ALA A 283 18.49 9.91 -8.93
CA ALA A 283 18.03 9.42 -7.64
C ALA A 283 17.47 10.55 -6.76
N GLN A 284 18.07 11.75 -6.83
CA GLN A 284 17.58 12.94 -6.13
C GLN A 284 16.16 13.32 -6.58
N GLN A 285 15.90 13.40 -7.89
CA GLN A 285 14.55 13.73 -8.40
C GLN A 285 13.50 12.70 -7.97
N ILE A 286 13.84 11.41 -8.04
CA ILE A 286 12.94 10.31 -7.66
C ILE A 286 12.66 10.33 -6.16
N LEU A 287 13.71 10.33 -5.33
CA LEU A 287 13.58 10.22 -3.88
C LEU A 287 13.04 11.50 -3.23
N ALA A 288 13.43 12.70 -3.70
CA ALA A 288 12.86 13.94 -3.20
C ALA A 288 11.36 14.05 -3.50
N SER A 289 10.92 13.62 -4.70
CA SER A 289 9.49 13.54 -5.01
C SER A 289 8.78 12.48 -4.16
N LEU A 290 9.42 11.31 -3.96
CA LEU A 290 8.87 10.23 -3.16
C LEU A 290 8.67 10.67 -1.71
N PHE A 291 9.72 11.08 -0.99
CA PHE A 291 9.61 11.45 0.43
C PHE A 291 8.67 12.63 0.67
N ARG A 292 8.74 13.69 -0.16
CA ARG A 292 7.82 14.84 -0.08
C ARG A 292 6.36 14.45 -0.25
N THR A 293 6.05 13.45 -1.09
CA THR A 293 4.68 12.96 -1.26
C THR A 293 4.33 11.80 -0.33
N TRP A 294 5.32 11.17 0.30
CA TRP A 294 5.12 10.15 1.33
C TRP A 294 4.66 10.78 2.64
N MET A 295 5.17 11.96 3.01
CA MET A 295 4.76 12.71 4.21
C MET A 295 4.76 11.84 5.48
N VAL A 296 5.87 11.13 5.73
CA VAL A 296 6.02 10.29 6.93
C VAL A 296 6.36 11.19 8.12
N PRO A 297 5.54 11.24 9.20
CA PRO A 297 5.82 12.06 10.37
C PRO A 297 7.17 11.70 10.99
N ALA A 298 7.89 12.67 11.58
CA ALA A 298 9.20 12.47 12.19
C ALA A 298 10.27 11.85 11.26
N VAL A 299 10.23 12.13 9.95
CA VAL A 299 11.28 11.76 8.99
C VAL A 299 11.78 13.00 8.25
N ARG A 300 13.08 13.29 8.40
CA ARG A 300 13.80 14.26 7.57
C ARG A 300 14.67 13.54 6.55
N VAL A 301 14.83 14.13 5.36
CA VAL A 301 15.76 13.65 4.34
C VAL A 301 16.55 14.84 3.78
N ASP A 302 17.87 14.80 3.90
CA ASP A 302 18.78 15.72 3.23
C ASP A 302 19.54 14.97 2.12
N PHE A 303 19.68 15.62 0.96
CA PHE A 303 20.36 15.06 -0.22
C PHE A 303 21.72 15.74 -0.44
N TYR A 304 22.68 14.97 -0.92
CA TYR A 304 24.06 15.41 -1.19
C TYR A 304 24.43 14.98 -2.61
N ASP A 305 24.85 15.92 -3.45
CA ASP A 305 25.14 15.61 -4.86
C ASP A 305 26.39 14.73 -4.97
N ALA A 306 26.24 13.58 -5.61
CA ALA A 306 27.34 12.68 -5.90
C ALA A 306 28.33 13.28 -6.91
N ASP A 307 27.91 14.18 -7.80
CA ASP A 307 28.76 14.77 -8.84
C ASP A 307 29.81 15.72 -8.25
N GLU A 308 29.44 16.52 -7.24
CA GLU A 308 30.40 17.33 -6.46
C GLU A 308 31.46 16.45 -5.75
N LEU A 309 31.10 15.21 -5.41
CA LEU A 309 31.96 14.27 -4.67
C LEU A 309 32.77 13.35 -5.59
N LYS A 310 32.46 13.24 -6.90
CA LYS A 310 33.14 12.29 -7.81
C LYS A 310 34.66 12.47 -7.85
N ALA A 311 35.15 13.71 -7.85
CA ALA A 311 36.58 14.02 -7.90
C ALA A 311 37.38 13.49 -6.68
N GLU A 312 36.73 13.28 -5.53
CA GLU A 312 37.36 12.81 -4.31
C GLU A 312 37.82 11.34 -4.38
N VAL A 313 37.15 10.54 -5.23
CA VAL A 313 37.31 9.07 -5.32
C VAL A 313 37.53 8.55 -6.75
N SER A 314 37.34 9.36 -7.79
CA SER A 314 37.46 8.94 -9.20
C SER A 314 38.86 8.48 -9.62
N TRP A 315 39.89 8.84 -8.85
CA TRP A 315 41.28 8.42 -9.05
C TRP A 315 41.54 6.96 -8.62
N ILE A 316 40.60 6.33 -7.90
CA ILE A 316 40.69 4.94 -7.41
C ILE A 316 40.16 4.00 -8.51
N PRO A 317 40.99 3.16 -9.15
CA PRO A 317 40.51 2.20 -10.14
C PRO A 317 39.65 1.12 -9.46
N ASN A 318 38.40 0.97 -9.90
CA ASN A 318 37.44 0.07 -9.25
C ASN A 318 36.78 -0.89 -10.26
N LYS A 319 36.64 -2.16 -9.86
CA LYS A 319 35.98 -3.23 -10.63
C LYS A 319 34.60 -3.62 -10.09
N HIS A 320 34.15 -3.00 -8.99
CA HIS A 320 32.86 -3.30 -8.39
C HIS A 320 31.68 -2.87 -9.27
N TYR A 321 30.58 -3.63 -9.25
CA TYR A 321 29.43 -3.40 -10.14
C TYR A 321 28.69 -2.07 -9.88
N SER A 322 28.77 -1.52 -8.66
CA SER A 322 28.24 -0.18 -8.33
C SER A 322 29.11 0.98 -8.86
N GLY A 323 30.19 0.70 -9.58
CA GLY A 323 31.10 1.71 -10.15
C GLY A 323 31.66 2.68 -9.10
N ILE A 324 31.74 3.96 -9.45
CA ILE A 324 32.25 5.01 -8.57
C ILE A 324 31.40 5.22 -7.31
N TYR A 325 30.09 4.98 -7.38
CA TYR A 325 29.19 5.15 -6.23
C TYR A 325 29.51 4.18 -5.08
N GLY A 326 30.07 3.00 -5.39
CA GLY A 326 30.57 2.05 -4.38
C GLY A 326 31.75 2.56 -3.55
N LEU A 327 32.37 3.69 -3.90
CA LEU A 327 33.45 4.32 -3.14
C LEU A 327 32.96 5.46 -2.23
N MET A 328 31.73 5.94 -2.41
CA MET A 328 31.26 7.20 -1.79
C MET A 328 31.12 7.13 -0.25
N LYS A 329 31.08 5.93 0.35
CA LYS A 329 31.10 5.83 1.82
C LYS A 329 32.41 6.35 2.45
N LEU A 330 33.50 6.41 1.68
CA LEU A 330 34.80 6.94 2.11
C LEU A 330 34.76 8.45 2.42
N VAL A 331 33.91 9.22 1.72
CA VAL A 331 33.84 10.69 1.86
C VAL A 331 32.83 11.18 2.90
N LEU A 332 32.01 10.29 3.49
CA LEU A 332 30.95 10.67 4.44
C LEU A 332 31.41 11.55 5.61
N THR A 333 32.66 11.40 6.07
CA THR A 333 33.22 12.26 7.14
C THR A 333 33.40 13.74 6.75
N LYS A 334 33.49 14.02 5.44
CA LYS A 334 33.59 15.34 4.80
C LYS A 334 32.24 15.82 4.26
N THR A 335 31.44 14.92 3.70
CA THR A 335 30.11 15.22 3.14
C THR A 335 29.06 15.55 4.20
N LEU A 336 29.00 14.80 5.30
CA LEU A 336 27.96 14.96 6.33
C LEU A 336 28.23 16.19 7.23
N PRO A 337 27.20 16.77 7.87
CA PRO A 337 27.31 18.02 8.63
C PRO A 337 28.42 17.99 9.70
N PRO A 338 29.18 19.09 9.89
CA PRO A 338 30.39 19.10 10.70
C PRO A 338 30.13 18.89 12.21
N ASP A 339 28.93 19.26 12.64
CA ASP A 339 28.36 19.09 13.99
C ASP A 339 27.79 17.68 14.23
N LEU A 340 27.36 16.97 13.18
CA LEU A 340 26.83 15.61 13.28
C LEU A 340 27.91 14.66 13.83
N GLN A 341 27.69 14.14 15.05
CA GLN A 341 28.68 13.37 15.79
C GLN A 341 28.78 11.91 15.36
N LYS A 342 27.65 11.28 15.00
CA LYS A 342 27.57 9.85 14.70
C LYS A 342 26.45 9.51 13.71
N VAL A 343 26.63 8.44 12.92
CA VAL A 343 25.68 8.03 11.87
C VAL A 343 25.74 6.51 11.64
N ILE A 344 24.60 5.89 11.29
CA ILE A 344 24.54 4.51 10.77
C ILE A 344 24.61 4.58 9.24
N VAL A 345 25.55 3.90 8.60
CA VAL A 345 25.63 3.79 7.15
C VAL A 345 25.05 2.45 6.70
N LEU A 346 24.19 2.48 5.68
CA LEU A 346 23.49 1.30 5.16
C LEU A 346 23.62 1.19 3.63
N ASP A 347 23.87 -0.02 3.12
CA ASP A 347 23.69 -0.37 1.70
C ASP A 347 22.18 -0.54 1.37
N THR A 348 21.79 -0.24 0.12
CA THR A 348 20.38 -0.13 -0.31
C THR A 348 19.61 -1.44 -0.39
N ASP A 349 20.31 -2.58 -0.35
CA ASP A 349 19.79 -3.95 -0.49
C ASP A 349 19.68 -4.69 0.86
N ILE A 350 19.44 -3.91 1.91
CA ILE A 350 19.30 -4.36 3.29
C ILE A 350 17.82 -4.40 3.71
N THR A 351 17.49 -5.27 4.67
CA THR A 351 16.15 -5.40 5.25
C THR A 351 16.27 -5.55 6.76
N PHE A 352 15.60 -4.67 7.51
CA PHE A 352 15.52 -4.73 8.97
C PHE A 352 14.38 -5.67 9.41
N ALA A 353 14.59 -6.34 10.55
CA ALA A 353 13.59 -7.16 11.25
C ALA A 353 13.36 -6.65 12.70
N THR A 354 13.83 -5.45 13.01
CA THR A 354 13.98 -4.92 14.36
C THR A 354 14.09 -3.40 14.34
N ASP A 355 13.89 -2.75 15.49
CA ASP A 355 14.04 -1.30 15.60
C ASP A 355 15.51 -0.89 15.46
N ILE A 356 15.77 0.06 14.55
CA ILE A 356 17.10 0.62 14.32
C ILE A 356 17.66 1.37 15.56
N ALA A 357 16.79 1.73 16.52
CA ALA A 357 17.21 2.24 17.84
C ALA A 357 18.10 1.25 18.62
N GLU A 358 17.88 -0.06 18.49
CA GLU A 358 18.73 -1.08 19.11
C GLU A 358 20.17 -1.05 18.56
N LEU A 359 20.33 -0.77 17.26
CA LEU A 359 21.62 -0.61 16.60
C LEU A 359 22.28 0.73 16.97
N TRP A 360 21.51 1.81 17.04
CA TRP A 360 21.97 3.13 17.49
C TRP A 360 22.51 3.11 18.93
N ALA A 361 21.92 2.28 19.80
CA ALA A 361 22.38 2.08 21.17
C ALA A 361 23.78 1.41 21.25
N VAL A 362 24.22 0.68 20.22
CA VAL A 362 25.53 0.00 20.22
C VAL A 362 26.70 0.99 20.25
N PHE A 363 26.52 2.25 19.82
CA PHE A 363 27.53 3.31 19.97
C PHE A 363 27.97 3.50 21.44
N HIS A 364 27.10 3.25 22.42
CA HIS A 364 27.46 3.35 23.86
C HIS A 364 28.35 2.19 24.35
N LYS A 365 28.58 1.16 23.51
CA LYS A 365 29.45 0.02 23.80
C LYS A 365 30.88 0.19 23.27
N PHE A 366 31.15 1.27 22.53
CA PHE A 366 32.48 1.58 22.00
C PHE A 366 33.43 1.99 23.14
N LYS A 367 34.66 1.47 23.14
CA LYS A 367 35.65 1.69 24.19
C LYS A 367 36.96 2.23 23.62
N GLY A 368 37.64 3.08 24.39
CA GLY A 368 38.91 3.69 23.96
C GLY A 368 38.78 4.41 22.62
N GLU A 369 39.68 4.07 21.70
CA GLU A 369 39.82 4.65 20.35
C GLU A 369 38.91 4.01 19.30
N GLN A 370 37.95 3.16 19.68
CA GLN A 370 36.95 2.65 18.75
C GLN A 370 36.14 3.79 18.12
N VAL A 371 35.99 3.73 16.79
CA VAL A 371 35.33 4.74 15.93
C VAL A 371 34.52 4.14 14.78
N LEU A 372 34.80 2.89 14.40
CA LEU A 372 34.04 2.12 13.43
C LEU A 372 33.33 0.95 14.13
N GLY A 373 32.03 0.76 13.92
CA GLY A 373 31.33 -0.48 14.26
C GLY A 373 31.00 -1.25 13.00
N LEU A 374 31.50 -2.47 12.88
CA LEU A 374 31.43 -3.28 11.65
C LEU A 374 31.19 -4.77 11.97
N VAL A 375 30.43 -5.45 11.12
CA VAL A 375 30.27 -6.91 11.17
C VAL A 375 31.36 -7.58 10.32
N GLU A 376 31.91 -8.68 10.82
CA GLU A 376 32.86 -9.51 10.07
C GLU A 376 32.23 -10.03 8.76
N ASN A 377 33.01 -10.04 7.68
CA ASN A 377 32.59 -10.61 6.41
C ASN A 377 32.44 -12.14 6.54
N GLN A 378 31.26 -12.66 6.18
CA GLN A 378 30.86 -14.05 6.42
C GLN A 378 31.36 -15.03 5.34
N SER A 379 32.29 -14.59 4.48
CA SER A 379 32.90 -15.39 3.41
C SER A 379 34.42 -15.45 3.55
N ASP A 380 35.09 -16.44 2.96
CA ASP A 380 36.55 -16.55 2.99
C ASP A 380 37.26 -15.66 1.94
N TRP A 381 36.61 -14.57 1.48
CA TRP A 381 37.15 -13.66 0.47
C TRP A 381 38.56 -13.15 0.82
N TYR A 382 38.70 -12.46 1.94
CA TYR A 382 39.98 -11.87 2.36
C TYR A 382 41.01 -12.90 2.86
N LEU A 383 40.62 -14.18 3.00
CA LEU A 383 41.55 -15.29 3.26
C LEU A 383 42.21 -15.84 1.98
N GLY A 384 41.80 -15.39 0.78
CA GLY A 384 42.38 -15.81 -0.50
C GLY A 384 41.97 -17.21 -0.98
N ASN A 385 41.19 -17.96 -0.19
CA ASN A 385 40.95 -19.38 -0.41
C ASN A 385 39.81 -19.72 -1.39
N LEU A 386 39.15 -18.72 -2.01
CA LEU A 386 37.97 -18.95 -2.87
C LEU A 386 38.29 -19.58 -4.23
N TRP A 387 39.40 -19.23 -4.87
CA TRP A 387 39.83 -19.81 -6.16
C TRP A 387 41.32 -19.65 -6.40
N LYS A 388 41.88 -20.47 -7.31
CA LYS A 388 43.27 -20.35 -7.75
C LYS A 388 43.53 -18.94 -8.29
N ASN A 389 44.61 -18.31 -7.84
CA ASN A 389 45.01 -16.93 -8.14
C ASN A 389 44.10 -15.83 -7.54
N HIS A 390 43.25 -16.13 -6.54
CA HIS A 390 42.61 -15.05 -5.78
C HIS A 390 43.64 -14.31 -4.92
N ARG A 391 43.86 -13.03 -5.20
CA ARG A 391 44.68 -12.12 -4.39
C ARG A 391 43.78 -11.04 -3.80
N PRO A 392 43.31 -11.18 -2.55
CA PRO A 392 42.48 -10.17 -1.91
C PRO A 392 43.30 -8.95 -1.47
N TRP A 393 42.63 -7.83 -1.21
CA TRP A 393 43.22 -6.69 -0.52
C TRP A 393 43.56 -7.02 0.95
N PRO A 394 44.44 -6.27 1.63
CA PRO A 394 44.80 -6.54 3.02
C PRO A 394 43.58 -6.40 3.96
N ALA A 395 43.35 -7.40 4.81
CA ALA A 395 42.30 -7.35 5.84
C ALA A 395 42.71 -8.06 7.14
N LEU A 396 42.00 -7.77 8.22
CA LEU A 396 42.09 -8.50 9.48
C LEU A 396 41.18 -9.73 9.43
N GLU A 397 41.72 -10.94 9.62
CA GLU A 397 41.00 -12.21 9.52
C GLU A 397 40.17 -12.34 8.22
N ARG A 398 38.86 -12.64 8.28
CA ARG A 398 37.99 -12.65 7.08
C ARG A 398 37.62 -11.24 6.57
N GLY A 399 38.11 -10.19 7.21
CA GLY A 399 37.73 -8.79 6.95
C GLY A 399 36.34 -8.44 7.46
N PHE A 400 35.92 -7.22 7.17
CA PHE A 400 34.62 -6.64 7.57
C PHE A 400 33.79 -6.28 6.34
N ASN A 401 32.46 -6.31 6.46
CA ASN A 401 31.54 -5.91 5.39
C ASN A 401 30.99 -4.49 5.62
N THR A 402 31.06 -3.64 4.59
CA THR A 402 30.66 -2.21 4.61
C THR A 402 29.16 -1.96 4.42
N GLY A 403 28.31 -3.00 4.46
CA GLY A 403 26.86 -2.86 4.33
C GLY A 403 26.17 -2.26 5.55
N VAL A 404 26.70 -2.50 6.75
CA VAL A 404 26.23 -1.88 7.99
C VAL A 404 27.44 -1.34 8.73
N ILE A 405 27.55 -0.01 8.82
CA ILE A 405 28.65 0.68 9.48
C ILE A 405 28.10 1.63 10.54
N LEU A 406 28.69 1.60 11.73
CA LEU A 406 28.51 2.65 12.73
C LEU A 406 29.73 3.58 12.67
N LEU A 407 29.54 4.85 12.33
CA LEU A 407 30.62 5.84 12.28
C LEU A 407 30.50 6.85 13.44
N LEU A 408 31.56 6.99 14.25
CA LEU A 408 31.76 8.15 15.13
C LEU A 408 32.48 9.26 14.36
N LEU A 409 31.71 10.05 13.62
CA LEU A 409 32.18 11.10 12.71
C LEU A 409 33.07 12.13 13.42
N ASP A 410 32.72 12.56 14.64
CA ASP A 410 33.50 13.55 15.40
C ASP A 410 34.94 13.06 15.68
N ARG A 411 35.09 11.77 16.01
CA ARG A 411 36.37 11.12 16.26
C ARG A 411 37.11 10.81 14.96
N LEU A 412 36.42 10.34 13.92
CA LEU A 412 37.02 10.10 12.60
C LEU A 412 37.59 11.38 11.98
N ARG A 413 36.92 12.53 12.15
CA ARG A 413 37.43 13.85 11.77
C ARG A 413 38.70 14.21 12.54
N LYS A 414 38.71 14.02 13.88
CA LYS A 414 39.90 14.26 14.74
C LYS A 414 41.09 13.37 14.36
N LEU A 415 40.84 12.10 14.01
CA LEU A 415 41.84 11.13 13.54
C LEU A 415 42.26 11.34 12.07
N ARG A 416 41.72 12.35 11.38
CA ARG A 416 41.96 12.62 9.95
C ARG A 416 41.70 11.41 9.05
N TRP A 417 40.54 10.77 9.24
CA TRP A 417 40.10 9.59 8.48
C TRP A 417 40.33 9.72 6.96
N GLU A 418 40.05 10.89 6.37
CA GLU A 418 40.29 11.14 4.94
C GLU A 418 41.77 10.95 4.54
N GLN A 419 42.70 11.53 5.31
CA GLN A 419 44.14 11.37 5.08
C GLN A 419 44.57 9.91 5.27
N MET A 420 43.99 9.22 6.27
CA MET A 420 44.31 7.83 6.61
C MET A 420 43.90 6.84 5.49
N TRP A 421 42.69 7.00 4.92
CA TRP A 421 42.25 6.11 3.84
C TRP A 421 42.89 6.45 2.50
N ARG A 422 43.11 7.74 2.17
CA ARG A 422 43.80 8.16 0.93
C ARG A 422 45.20 7.53 0.83
N LEU A 423 46.05 7.77 1.84
CA LEU A 423 47.41 7.23 1.90
C LEU A 423 47.44 5.69 1.87
N THR A 424 46.42 5.05 2.45
CA THR A 424 46.30 3.58 2.42
C THR A 424 45.93 3.08 1.03
N ALA A 425 44.95 3.69 0.37
CA ALA A 425 44.55 3.32 -0.98
C ALA A 425 45.69 3.55 -2.00
N GLU A 426 46.39 4.68 -1.92
CA GLU A 426 47.59 4.98 -2.73
C GLU A 426 48.65 3.88 -2.60
N ARG A 427 48.98 3.47 -1.36
CA ARG A 427 49.98 2.42 -1.12
C ARG A 427 49.55 1.05 -1.64
N GLU A 428 48.32 0.61 -1.37
CA GLU A 428 47.89 -0.72 -1.80
C GLU A 428 47.71 -0.80 -3.33
N LEU A 429 47.26 0.27 -3.98
CA LEU A 429 47.07 0.33 -5.43
C LEU A 429 48.37 0.08 -6.21
N MET A 430 49.54 0.46 -5.67
CA MET A 430 50.86 0.12 -6.26
C MET A 430 51.07 -1.38 -6.45
N SER A 431 50.36 -2.25 -5.70
CA SER A 431 50.50 -3.71 -5.77
C SER A 431 49.23 -4.46 -6.20
N MET A 432 48.06 -3.82 -6.07
CA MET A 432 46.74 -4.43 -6.34
C MET A 432 46.06 -3.91 -7.61
N LEU A 433 46.52 -2.79 -8.19
CA LEU A 433 46.02 -2.11 -9.39
C LEU A 433 44.57 -1.60 -9.35
N SER A 434 43.69 -2.17 -8.53
CA SER A 434 42.27 -1.81 -8.45
C SER A 434 41.58 -2.38 -7.20
N THR A 435 40.56 -1.69 -6.66
CA THR A 435 39.58 -2.30 -5.74
C THR A 435 38.67 -3.28 -6.48
N SER A 436 38.23 -4.33 -5.80
CA SER A 436 37.26 -5.32 -6.30
C SER A 436 35.91 -5.19 -5.58
N LEU A 437 35.94 -4.89 -4.28
CA LEU A 437 34.77 -4.64 -3.43
C LEU A 437 34.69 -3.16 -2.98
N ALA A 438 35.16 -2.25 -3.86
CA ALA A 438 35.08 -0.80 -3.70
C ALA A 438 35.54 -0.28 -2.32
N ASP A 439 34.68 0.42 -1.58
CA ASP A 439 34.96 0.95 -0.24
C ASP A 439 35.50 -0.10 0.73
N GLN A 440 34.96 -1.32 0.66
CA GLN A 440 35.22 -2.41 1.60
C GLN A 440 36.69 -2.82 1.60
N ASP A 441 37.34 -2.82 0.45
CA ASP A 441 38.76 -3.16 0.31
C ASP A 441 39.65 -2.11 1.00
N ILE A 442 39.30 -0.83 0.88
CA ILE A 442 40.04 0.28 1.49
C ILE A 442 39.79 0.36 3.00
N PHE A 443 38.54 0.21 3.44
CA PHE A 443 38.22 0.10 4.87
C PHE A 443 39.00 -1.05 5.52
N ASN A 444 39.02 -2.23 4.90
CA ASN A 444 39.78 -3.38 5.43
C ASN A 444 41.28 -3.15 5.46
N ALA A 445 41.86 -2.50 4.45
CA ALA A 445 43.28 -2.18 4.43
C ALA A 445 43.67 -1.20 5.55
N VAL A 446 42.85 -0.18 5.83
CA VAL A 446 43.05 0.74 6.96
C VAL A 446 42.93 0.02 8.30
N ILE A 447 41.90 -0.83 8.45
CA ILE A 447 41.65 -1.63 9.67
C ILE A 447 42.78 -2.62 9.93
N LYS A 448 43.40 -3.20 8.89
CA LYS A 448 44.55 -4.11 9.01
C LYS A 448 45.75 -3.46 9.71
N GLN A 449 45.91 -2.15 9.55
CA GLN A 449 46.98 -1.36 10.18
C GLN A 449 46.55 -0.75 11.52
N ASN A 450 45.25 -0.50 11.70
CA ASN A 450 44.69 0.21 12.86
C ASN A 450 43.54 -0.61 13.48
N PRO A 451 43.78 -1.85 13.96
CA PRO A 451 42.71 -2.77 14.38
C PRO A 451 41.93 -2.28 15.61
N PHE A 452 42.55 -1.43 16.44
CA PHE A 452 41.96 -0.81 17.62
C PHE A 452 40.81 0.17 17.31
N LEU A 453 40.68 0.64 16.06
CA LEU A 453 39.60 1.53 15.64
C LEU A 453 38.23 0.83 15.55
N VAL A 454 38.19 -0.52 15.56
CA VAL A 454 36.98 -1.30 15.28
C VAL A 454 36.32 -1.85 16.54
N HIS A 455 35.02 -1.63 16.65
CA HIS A 455 34.08 -2.36 17.49
C HIS A 455 33.41 -3.45 16.65
N GLN A 456 33.79 -4.72 16.85
CA GLN A 456 33.22 -5.83 16.11
C GLN A 456 31.75 -6.05 16.52
N LEU A 457 30.84 -5.86 15.58
CA LEU A 457 29.40 -6.06 15.77
C LEU A 457 29.05 -7.56 15.71
N PRO A 458 28.13 -8.05 16.58
CA PRO A 458 27.53 -9.37 16.44
C PRO A 458 26.90 -9.57 15.05
N CYS A 459 27.14 -10.71 14.41
CA CYS A 459 26.90 -10.84 12.97
C CYS A 459 25.43 -10.92 12.53
N PHE A 460 24.48 -11.02 13.47
CA PHE A 460 23.06 -10.80 13.22
C PHE A 460 22.68 -9.35 12.86
N TRP A 461 23.58 -8.38 13.10
CA TRP A 461 23.45 -6.99 12.64
C TRP A 461 23.78 -6.78 11.16
N ASN A 462 24.22 -7.82 10.44
CA ASN A 462 24.49 -7.79 8.99
C ASN A 462 24.61 -9.25 8.49
N VAL A 463 23.49 -9.97 8.40
CA VAL A 463 23.44 -11.36 7.90
C VAL A 463 23.59 -11.34 6.38
N GLN A 464 24.76 -11.75 5.89
CA GLN A 464 25.16 -11.58 4.50
C GLN A 464 24.70 -12.78 3.66
N LEU A 465 24.02 -12.52 2.55
CA LEU A 465 23.42 -13.55 1.69
C LEU A 465 24.11 -13.61 0.32
N SER A 466 25.07 -14.53 0.19
CA SER A 466 25.73 -14.91 -1.07
C SER A 466 26.10 -16.40 -1.09
N ASP A 467 26.37 -16.96 -2.27
CA ASP A 467 26.56 -18.41 -2.45
C ASP A 467 27.78 -19.02 -1.70
N HIS A 468 28.63 -18.17 -1.10
CA HIS A 468 29.83 -18.54 -0.34
C HIS A 468 29.87 -17.92 1.06
N THR A 469 28.74 -17.43 1.60
CA THR A 469 28.64 -16.95 2.98
C THR A 469 28.27 -18.08 3.95
N ARG A 470 28.73 -17.95 5.20
CA ARG A 470 28.40 -18.84 6.34
C ARG A 470 27.32 -18.24 7.24
N SER A 471 26.32 -17.58 6.65
CA SER A 471 25.30 -16.81 7.37
C SER A 471 24.47 -17.68 8.32
N GLU A 472 24.33 -18.97 8.03
CA GLU A 472 23.69 -19.98 8.91
C GLU A 472 24.38 -20.20 10.26
N LYS A 473 25.51 -19.53 10.52
CA LYS A 473 26.22 -19.52 11.82
C LYS A 473 25.94 -18.28 12.67
N CYS A 474 25.23 -17.29 12.14
CA CYS A 474 24.98 -15.99 12.81
C CYS A 474 23.67 -15.93 13.61
N TYR A 475 22.84 -16.96 13.52
CA TYR A 475 21.56 -17.10 14.21
C TYR A 475 21.32 -18.58 14.50
N LYS A 476 20.63 -18.89 15.60
CA LYS A 476 20.07 -20.22 15.88
C LYS A 476 18.61 -20.25 15.45
N ASP A 477 17.87 -19.23 15.87
CA ASP A 477 16.44 -19.09 15.67
C ASP A 477 16.11 -17.79 14.93
N VAL A 478 14.91 -17.71 14.35
CA VAL A 478 14.46 -16.56 13.56
C VAL A 478 14.43 -15.26 14.39
N SER A 479 14.21 -15.36 15.70
CA SER A 479 14.23 -14.23 16.65
C SER A 479 15.59 -13.56 16.81
N ASP A 480 16.69 -14.24 16.44
CA ASP A 480 18.04 -13.67 16.53
C ASP A 480 18.31 -12.69 15.37
N LEU A 481 17.55 -12.78 14.28
CA LEU A 481 17.76 -12.00 13.06
C LEU A 481 17.37 -10.54 13.28
N LYS A 482 18.34 -9.63 13.12
CA LYS A 482 18.09 -8.18 13.23
C LYS A 482 18.16 -7.47 11.87
N VAL A 483 19.16 -7.78 11.05
CA VAL A 483 19.38 -7.16 9.74
C VAL A 483 19.87 -8.18 8.71
N ILE A 484 19.20 -8.23 7.56
CA ILE A 484 19.48 -9.12 6.43
C ILE A 484 20.05 -8.28 5.28
N HIS A 485 21.09 -8.77 4.60
CA HIS A 485 21.82 -8.03 3.56
C HIS A 485 22.04 -8.89 2.30
N TRP A 486 21.44 -8.48 1.18
CA TRP A 486 21.47 -9.20 -0.10
C TRP A 486 22.72 -8.91 -0.95
N ASN A 487 23.90 -8.88 -0.31
CA ASN A 487 25.15 -8.36 -0.88
C ASN A 487 25.59 -9.00 -2.23
N SER A 488 25.12 -10.20 -2.55
CA SER A 488 25.38 -10.85 -3.85
C SER A 488 24.74 -10.11 -5.05
N PRO A 489 25.43 -9.99 -6.21
CA PRO A 489 24.81 -9.59 -7.47
C PRO A 489 23.65 -10.48 -7.93
N LYS A 490 23.50 -11.69 -7.36
CA LYS A 490 22.35 -12.57 -7.60
C LYS A 490 21.08 -12.12 -6.88
N LYS A 491 21.21 -11.26 -5.86
CA LYS A 491 20.14 -10.80 -4.94
C LYS A 491 19.31 -11.99 -4.46
N LEU A 492 17.98 -11.98 -4.62
CA LEU A 492 17.09 -13.07 -4.17
C LEU A 492 17.45 -14.46 -4.74
N ARG A 493 18.21 -14.56 -5.84
CA ARG A 493 18.56 -15.82 -6.53
C ARG A 493 19.73 -16.59 -5.91
N VAL A 494 20.30 -16.13 -4.79
CA VAL A 494 21.33 -16.87 -4.03
C VAL A 494 20.80 -18.19 -3.47
N LYS A 495 21.71 -19.10 -3.12
CA LYS A 495 21.40 -20.36 -2.40
C LYS A 495 21.84 -20.28 -0.94
N ASN A 496 20.89 -20.38 -0.02
CA ASN A 496 21.14 -20.52 1.42
C ASN A 496 20.08 -21.44 2.05
N LYS A 497 20.42 -22.15 3.14
CA LYS A 497 19.51 -23.07 3.86
C LYS A 497 18.16 -22.44 4.24
N HIS A 498 18.14 -21.15 4.58
CA HIS A 498 16.96 -20.43 5.04
C HIS A 498 16.49 -19.36 4.04
N VAL A 499 16.89 -19.46 2.76
CA VAL A 499 16.66 -18.41 1.75
C VAL A 499 15.18 -18.07 1.55
N GLU A 500 14.26 -19.03 1.66
CA GLU A 500 12.82 -18.75 1.49
C GLU A 500 12.26 -17.88 2.62
N PHE A 501 12.75 -18.03 3.86
CA PHE A 501 12.37 -17.13 4.96
C PHE A 501 12.85 -15.70 4.67
N PHE A 502 14.12 -15.54 4.28
CA PHE A 502 14.68 -14.24 3.94
C PHE A 502 13.95 -13.59 2.75
N ARG A 503 13.63 -14.35 1.71
CA ARG A 503 12.84 -13.89 0.55
C ARG A 503 11.45 -13.44 1.00
N ASN A 504 10.76 -14.21 1.82
CA ASN A 504 9.42 -13.85 2.28
C ASN A 504 9.43 -12.56 3.13
N LEU A 505 10.44 -12.36 3.98
CA LEU A 505 10.63 -11.11 4.72
C LEU A 505 10.89 -9.91 3.80
N TYR A 506 11.78 -10.05 2.81
CA TYR A 506 12.05 -9.01 1.81
C TYR A 506 10.79 -8.69 0.98
N LEU A 507 10.10 -9.71 0.48
CA LEU A 507 8.87 -9.57 -0.31
C LEU A 507 7.74 -8.94 0.51
N THR A 508 7.65 -9.24 1.81
CA THR A 508 6.70 -8.59 2.73
C THR A 508 6.89 -7.08 2.69
N PHE A 509 8.12 -6.56 2.89
CA PHE A 509 8.37 -5.12 2.83
C PHE A 509 8.29 -4.55 1.41
N LEU A 510 8.69 -5.31 0.38
CA LEU A 510 8.57 -4.87 -1.01
C LEU A 510 7.12 -4.54 -1.37
N GLU A 511 6.19 -5.44 -1.03
CA GLU A 511 4.77 -5.35 -1.37
C GLU A 511 3.92 -4.67 -0.27
N TYR A 512 4.47 -4.37 0.91
CA TYR A 512 3.81 -3.63 2.00
C TYR A 512 3.33 -2.24 1.54
N ASP A 513 2.11 -1.85 1.89
CA ASP A 513 1.60 -0.50 1.59
C ASP A 513 2.34 0.57 2.39
N GLY A 514 3.16 1.35 1.70
CA GLY A 514 3.93 2.45 2.31
C GLY A 514 3.05 3.55 2.90
N ASN A 515 1.79 3.70 2.49
CA ASN A 515 0.89 4.74 3.01
C ASN A 515 0.54 4.49 4.49
N LEU A 516 0.54 3.23 4.94
CA LEU A 516 0.36 2.85 6.35
C LEU A 516 1.46 3.40 7.28
N LEU A 517 2.63 3.74 6.74
CA LEU A 517 3.76 4.29 7.49
C LEU A 517 3.62 5.79 7.78
N ARG A 518 2.57 6.46 7.27
CA ARG A 518 2.20 7.84 7.65
C ARG A 518 1.70 8.00 9.09
N ARG A 519 1.54 6.89 9.82
CA ARG A 519 1.10 6.93 11.23
C ARG A 519 2.20 7.52 12.12
N GLU A 520 1.78 8.32 13.09
CA GLU A 520 2.66 8.97 14.05
C GLU A 520 3.30 7.98 15.04
N LEU A 521 4.33 8.46 15.75
CA LEU A 521 5.07 7.67 16.74
C LEU A 521 4.41 7.75 18.12
N PHE A 522 3.88 6.63 18.60
CA PHE A 522 3.35 6.52 19.96
C PHE A 522 4.42 6.87 21.01
N GLY A 523 4.09 7.81 21.90
CA GLY A 523 4.93 8.17 23.05
C GLY A 523 6.15 9.05 22.75
N CYS A 524 6.35 9.47 21.50
CA CYS A 524 7.45 10.36 21.12
C CYS A 524 6.89 11.65 20.52
N PRO A 525 6.89 12.79 21.24
CA PRO A 525 6.59 14.08 20.61
C PRO A 525 7.63 14.35 19.52
N SER A 526 7.15 14.64 18.31
CA SER A 526 7.97 15.02 17.15
C SER A 526 7.64 16.43 16.71
N GLU A 527 8.64 17.15 16.22
CA GLU A 527 8.38 18.38 15.45
C GLU A 527 7.51 18.03 14.23
N THR A 528 6.42 18.77 14.08
CA THR A 528 5.46 18.63 12.99
C THR A 528 6.03 19.24 11.71
N ASP A 529 5.98 18.50 10.60
CA ASP A 529 6.36 19.04 9.29
C ASP A 529 5.32 20.09 8.88
N HIS A 530 5.77 21.32 8.61
CA HIS A 530 4.95 22.45 8.15
C HIS A 530 4.07 22.09 6.94
N ASN A 531 4.50 21.15 6.07
CA ASN A 531 3.68 20.64 4.96
C ASN A 531 2.48 19.81 5.47
N SER A 532 2.71 18.96 6.48
CA SER A 532 1.67 18.18 7.14
C SER A 532 0.73 19.07 7.96
N GLU A 533 1.25 20.09 8.67
CA GLU A 533 0.42 21.08 9.36
C GLU A 533 -0.51 21.83 8.40
N ASN A 534 0.03 22.33 7.28
CA ASN A 534 -0.75 23.02 6.26
C ASN A 534 -1.83 22.10 5.67
N LEU A 535 -1.50 20.84 5.37
CA LEU A 535 -2.48 19.87 4.87
C LEU A 535 -3.56 19.56 5.90
N GLN A 536 -3.17 19.27 7.15
CA GLN A 536 -4.10 18.90 8.21
C GLN A 536 -5.01 20.08 8.60
N LYS A 537 -4.48 21.31 8.60
CA LYS A 537 -5.28 22.53 8.68
C LYS A 537 -6.28 22.63 7.52
N THR A 538 -5.83 22.49 6.27
CA THR A 538 -6.69 22.55 5.07
C THR A 538 -7.79 21.48 5.10
N LEU A 539 -7.50 20.30 5.65
CA LEU A 539 -8.47 19.22 5.85
C LEU A 539 -9.44 19.51 7.00
N SER A 540 -8.99 20.12 8.11
CA SER A 540 -9.86 20.56 9.20
C SER A 540 -10.73 21.78 8.88
N GLU A 541 -10.40 22.51 7.81
CA GLU A 541 -11.23 23.58 7.23
C GLU A 541 -12.30 23.03 6.25
N LEU A 542 -12.36 21.71 6.03
CA LEU A 542 -13.46 21.07 5.32
C LEU A 542 -14.63 20.78 6.25
N ASP A 543 -15.81 21.23 5.86
CA ASP A 543 -17.08 20.85 6.48
C ASP A 543 -17.38 19.37 6.22
N GLU A 544 -17.40 18.54 7.26
CA GLU A 544 -17.70 17.10 7.17
C GLU A 544 -19.18 16.82 6.89
N ASP A 545 -20.07 17.78 7.17
CA ASP A 545 -21.49 17.72 6.81
C ASP A 545 -21.75 18.16 5.36
N ASP A 546 -20.74 18.66 4.62
CA ASP A 546 -20.89 18.97 3.18
C ASP A 546 -21.26 17.68 2.42
N PRO A 547 -22.41 17.63 1.71
CA PRO A 547 -22.83 16.45 0.96
C PRO A 547 -21.88 16.02 -0.18
N CYS A 548 -20.81 16.77 -0.41
CA CYS A 548 -19.74 16.57 -1.38
C CYS A 548 -18.34 16.54 -0.74
N TYR A 549 -18.23 16.49 0.60
CA TYR A 549 -16.99 16.38 1.38
C TYR A 549 -15.99 15.37 0.79
N GLU A 550 -16.44 14.18 0.41
CA GLU A 550 -15.60 13.13 -0.21
C GLU A 550 -14.85 13.64 -1.46
N PHE A 551 -15.49 14.40 -2.36
CA PHE A 551 -14.81 15.01 -3.52
C PHE A 551 -13.83 16.12 -3.09
N ARG A 552 -14.19 16.91 -2.07
CA ARG A 552 -13.32 17.97 -1.56
C ARG A 552 -12.07 17.40 -0.89
N ARG A 553 -12.19 16.30 -0.16
CA ARG A 553 -11.07 15.60 0.47
C ARG A 553 -10.08 15.08 -0.59
N GLU A 554 -10.54 14.40 -1.64
CA GLU A 554 -9.64 13.88 -2.70
C GLU A 554 -8.92 14.97 -3.49
N ARG A 555 -9.49 16.19 -3.58
CA ARG A 555 -8.78 17.35 -4.14
C ARG A 555 -7.49 17.65 -3.37
N PHE A 556 -7.47 17.41 -2.06
CA PHE A 556 -6.36 17.70 -1.16
C PHE A 556 -5.51 16.47 -0.80
N THR A 557 -6.02 15.23 -0.95
CA THR A 557 -5.25 13.98 -0.79
C THR A 557 -3.88 14.09 -1.49
N VAL A 558 -2.79 13.86 -0.76
CA VAL A 558 -1.44 13.82 -1.29
C VAL A 558 -1.06 12.37 -1.53
N HIS A 559 -1.15 11.89 -2.78
CA HIS A 559 -0.76 10.52 -3.10
C HIS A 559 0.77 10.39 -3.14
N ARG A 560 1.33 9.42 -2.40
CA ARG A 560 2.74 9.03 -2.51
C ARG A 560 3.07 8.72 -3.97
N THR A 561 4.15 9.30 -4.50
CA THR A 561 4.46 9.29 -5.94
C THR A 561 5.93 8.96 -6.19
N HIS A 562 6.19 7.84 -6.87
CA HIS A 562 7.52 7.40 -7.30
C HIS A 562 7.70 7.69 -8.80
N LEU A 563 8.49 8.71 -9.14
CA LEU A 563 8.80 9.05 -10.53
C LEU A 563 9.80 8.04 -11.12
N TYR A 564 9.74 7.79 -12.43
CA TYR A 564 10.72 6.98 -13.17
C TYR A 564 11.07 5.63 -12.51
N PHE A 565 10.04 4.84 -12.21
CA PHE A 565 10.15 3.51 -11.58
C PHE A 565 10.90 2.46 -12.43
N LEU A 566 11.04 2.77 -13.72
CA LEU A 566 11.90 2.11 -14.69
C LEU A 566 12.82 3.15 -15.33
N HIS A 567 13.92 2.68 -15.92
CA HIS A 567 14.88 3.53 -16.62
C HIS A 567 14.22 4.35 -17.73
N TYR A 568 14.55 5.64 -17.77
CA TYR A 568 14.13 6.59 -18.79
C TYR A 568 15.36 7.29 -19.38
N GLU A 569 15.38 7.40 -20.71
CA GLU A 569 16.39 8.11 -21.48
C GLU A 569 15.74 8.69 -22.74
N TYR A 570 15.75 10.03 -22.85
CA TYR A 570 15.29 10.75 -24.03
C TYR A 570 15.78 12.20 -24.01
N GLU A 571 16.62 12.56 -24.98
CA GLU A 571 17.02 13.94 -25.25
C GLU A 571 16.10 14.55 -26.32
N PRO A 572 15.42 15.69 -26.06
CA PRO A 572 14.65 16.40 -27.08
C PRO A 572 15.54 16.91 -28.22
N SER A 573 15.03 16.83 -29.45
CA SER A 573 15.75 17.29 -30.64
C SER A 573 15.90 18.81 -30.71
N THR A 574 16.96 19.24 -31.41
CA THR A 574 17.37 20.64 -31.56
C THR A 574 16.44 21.49 -32.43
N ASP A 575 15.48 20.88 -33.14
CA ASP A 575 14.43 21.62 -33.84
C ASP A 575 13.27 22.06 -32.94
N HIS A 576 13.25 21.59 -31.68
CA HIS A 576 12.24 21.89 -30.68
C HIS A 576 10.78 21.58 -31.10
N THR A 577 10.57 20.67 -32.06
CA THR A 577 9.23 20.26 -32.53
C THR A 577 8.62 19.09 -31.76
N ASP A 578 9.40 18.44 -30.88
CA ASP A 578 9.00 17.17 -30.26
C ASP A 578 7.76 17.24 -29.38
N VAL A 579 7.05 16.12 -29.38
CA VAL A 579 5.77 15.93 -28.71
C VAL A 579 5.84 14.70 -27.80
N THR A 580 5.60 14.87 -26.51
CA THR A 580 5.40 13.73 -25.59
C THR A 580 3.94 13.32 -25.55
N LEU A 581 3.64 12.03 -25.75
CA LEU A 581 2.31 11.49 -25.46
C LEU A 581 2.15 11.39 -23.94
N VAL A 582 1.13 12.04 -23.41
CA VAL A 582 0.80 12.06 -21.99
C VAL A 582 -0.47 11.24 -21.78
N ALA A 583 -0.36 10.21 -20.94
CA ALA A 583 -1.46 9.32 -20.59
C ALA A 583 -1.38 8.85 -19.13
N GLN A 584 -2.41 8.13 -18.69
CA GLN A 584 -2.52 7.55 -17.36
C GLN A 584 -3.29 6.22 -17.41
N LEU A 585 -3.00 5.29 -16.48
CA LEU A 585 -3.70 4.00 -16.38
C LEU A 585 -3.64 3.34 -14.99
N SER A 586 -4.47 2.30 -14.82
CA SER A 586 -4.36 1.26 -13.78
C SER A 586 -4.18 -0.14 -14.41
N MET A 587 -3.98 -1.18 -13.59
CA MET A 587 -3.72 -2.57 -14.03
C MET A 587 -4.74 -3.10 -15.06
N ASP A 588 -6.01 -2.69 -14.97
CA ASP A 588 -7.11 -3.08 -15.87
C ASP A 588 -6.99 -2.50 -17.29
N ARG A 589 -5.92 -1.74 -17.58
CA ARG A 589 -5.57 -1.23 -18.91
C ARG A 589 -4.14 -1.54 -19.35
N LEU A 590 -3.38 -2.32 -18.56
CA LEU A 590 -1.97 -2.56 -18.82
C LEU A 590 -1.69 -3.15 -20.23
N GLN A 591 -2.62 -3.95 -20.76
CA GLN A 591 -2.58 -4.49 -22.13
C GLN A 591 -2.52 -3.42 -23.26
N MET A 592 -2.97 -2.19 -23.02
CA MET A 592 -2.95 -1.11 -24.02
C MET A 592 -1.55 -0.51 -24.20
N LEU A 593 -0.68 -0.61 -23.18
CA LEU A 593 0.65 0.01 -23.17
C LEU A 593 1.53 -0.49 -24.32
N GLU A 594 1.58 -1.80 -24.55
CA GLU A 594 2.37 -2.38 -25.63
C GLU A 594 1.85 -1.98 -27.02
N ALA A 595 0.53 -1.80 -27.16
CA ALA A 595 -0.07 -1.34 -28.39
C ALA A 595 0.22 0.14 -28.66
N ILE A 596 0.19 1.01 -27.64
CA ILE A 596 0.59 2.42 -27.78
C ILE A 596 2.07 2.54 -28.16
N CYS A 597 2.97 1.77 -27.52
CA CYS A 597 4.40 1.77 -27.87
C CYS A 597 4.70 1.30 -29.31
N LYS A 598 3.78 0.57 -29.97
CA LYS A 598 3.87 0.19 -31.39
C LYS A 598 3.28 1.22 -32.35
N HIS A 599 2.46 2.15 -31.84
CA HIS A 599 1.79 3.18 -32.63
C HIS A 599 2.40 4.58 -32.44
N TRP A 600 3.17 4.79 -31.37
CA TRP A 600 3.79 6.07 -31.02
C TRP A 600 5.30 5.92 -30.81
N GLU A 601 6.07 6.36 -31.81
CA GLU A 601 7.54 6.30 -31.83
C GLU A 601 8.18 7.34 -30.89
N GLY A 602 7.52 8.49 -30.70
CA GLY A 602 7.99 9.56 -29.83
C GLY A 602 8.06 9.21 -28.33
N PRO A 603 8.51 10.15 -27.49
CA PRO A 603 8.54 9.98 -26.05
C PRO A 603 7.13 9.86 -25.46
N ILE A 604 7.02 9.16 -24.32
CA ILE A 604 5.78 8.99 -23.56
C ILE A 604 6.04 9.34 -22.09
N SER A 605 5.11 10.04 -21.43
CA SER A 605 5.07 10.14 -19.97
C SER A 605 3.75 9.57 -19.46
N LEU A 606 3.85 8.70 -18.45
CA LEU A 606 2.79 7.78 -18.08
C LEU A 606 2.62 7.69 -16.57
N ALA A 607 1.48 8.12 -16.05
CA ALA A 607 1.13 7.94 -14.63
C ALA A 607 0.39 6.62 -14.41
N LEU A 608 0.87 5.78 -13.50
CA LEU A 608 0.31 4.46 -13.20
C LEU A 608 -0.27 4.45 -11.78
N TYR A 609 -1.56 4.17 -11.65
CA TYR A 609 -2.27 4.18 -10.37
C TYR A 609 -2.34 2.76 -9.77
N LEU A 610 -1.39 2.44 -8.90
CA LEU A 610 -1.08 1.06 -8.44
C LEU A 610 -0.87 0.99 -6.91
N SER A 611 -1.13 -0.16 -6.30
CA SER A 611 -0.56 -0.50 -4.99
C SER A 611 0.92 -0.91 -5.10
N ASP A 612 1.64 -1.01 -3.99
CA ASP A 612 3.03 -1.50 -4.00
C ASP A 612 3.16 -2.92 -4.59
N ALA A 613 2.21 -3.82 -4.30
CA ALA A 613 2.14 -5.16 -4.88
C ALA A 613 1.86 -5.13 -6.39
N GLU A 614 0.94 -4.27 -6.85
CA GLU A 614 0.67 -4.07 -8.28
C GLU A 614 1.86 -3.44 -9.01
N ALA A 615 2.65 -2.57 -8.37
CA ALA A 615 3.88 -2.04 -8.94
C ALA A 615 4.92 -3.15 -9.19
N GLN A 616 4.98 -4.20 -8.34
CA GLN A 616 5.80 -5.38 -8.61
C GLN A 616 5.24 -6.27 -9.73
N GLN A 617 3.91 -6.36 -9.86
CA GLN A 617 3.27 -7.03 -11.01
C GLN A 617 3.56 -6.29 -12.32
N PHE A 618 3.49 -4.95 -12.31
CA PHE A 618 3.84 -4.09 -13.43
C PHE A 618 5.33 -4.20 -13.83
N LEU A 619 6.24 -4.26 -12.84
CA LEU A 619 7.67 -4.51 -13.07
C LEU A 619 7.89 -5.85 -13.80
N ARG A 620 7.25 -6.92 -13.32
CA ARG A 620 7.33 -8.27 -13.91
C ARG A 620 6.71 -8.33 -15.32
N TYR A 621 5.57 -7.66 -15.54
CA TYR A 621 4.94 -7.55 -16.86
C TYR A 621 5.86 -6.83 -17.86
N THR A 622 6.42 -5.69 -17.46
CA THR A 622 7.29 -4.89 -18.32
C THR A 622 8.57 -5.63 -18.68
N GLN A 623 9.21 -6.30 -17.70
CA GLN A 623 10.37 -7.16 -17.92
C GLN A 623 10.08 -8.39 -18.81
N GLY A 624 8.80 -8.78 -18.95
CA GLY A 624 8.35 -9.86 -19.83
C GLY A 624 8.02 -9.43 -21.26
N SER A 625 7.95 -8.13 -21.57
CA SER A 625 7.65 -7.62 -22.92
C SER A 625 8.89 -7.03 -23.58
N GLU A 626 9.34 -7.68 -24.66
CA GLU A 626 10.44 -7.21 -25.51
C GLU A 626 10.22 -5.79 -26.04
N VAL A 627 8.97 -5.44 -26.36
CA VAL A 627 8.55 -4.13 -26.88
C VAL A 627 8.67 -3.04 -25.81
N LEU A 628 8.45 -3.36 -24.54
CA LEU A 628 8.58 -2.38 -23.46
C LEU A 628 10.02 -2.30 -22.94
N MET A 629 10.75 -3.42 -22.89
CA MET A 629 12.17 -3.46 -22.54
C MET A 629 13.09 -2.77 -23.56
N SER A 630 12.67 -2.64 -24.82
CA SER A 630 13.40 -1.90 -25.88
C SER A 630 13.08 -0.41 -25.95
N ARG A 631 12.17 0.11 -25.10
CA ARG A 631 11.64 1.48 -25.15
C ARG A 631 12.12 2.34 -23.99
N GLY A 632 13.35 2.85 -24.08
CA GLY A 632 13.94 3.75 -23.08
C GLY A 632 13.27 5.12 -22.95
N ASN A 633 12.55 5.59 -23.98
CA ASN A 633 11.89 6.91 -24.00
C ASN A 633 10.47 6.92 -23.41
N VAL A 634 10.17 6.02 -22.46
CA VAL A 634 8.87 5.96 -21.76
C VAL A 634 9.05 6.21 -20.27
N GLY A 635 8.58 7.35 -19.78
CA GLY A 635 8.63 7.74 -18.37
C GLY A 635 7.49 7.10 -17.59
N TYR A 636 7.81 6.19 -16.66
CA TYR A 636 6.84 5.47 -15.84
C TYR A 636 6.78 6.04 -14.41
N HIS A 637 5.67 6.68 -14.05
CA HIS A 637 5.49 7.37 -12.77
C HIS A 637 4.41 6.68 -11.94
N ILE A 638 4.78 5.98 -10.86
CA ILE A 638 3.82 5.29 -9.99
C ILE A 638 3.20 6.31 -9.02
N VAL A 639 1.87 6.39 -9.02
CA VAL A 639 1.10 7.12 -8.01
C VAL A 639 0.38 6.05 -7.18
N TYR A 640 0.71 5.98 -5.89
CA TYR A 640 0.21 4.88 -5.05
C TYR A 640 -1.27 5.05 -4.71
N LYS A 641 -2.00 3.93 -4.72
CA LYS A 641 -3.45 3.88 -4.45
C LYS A 641 -3.79 4.37 -3.05
N GLU A 642 -4.75 5.28 -2.97
CA GLU A 642 -5.27 5.90 -1.74
C GLU A 642 -6.63 6.54 -2.02
N GLY A 643 -7.51 6.66 -1.02
CA GLY A 643 -8.83 7.26 -1.21
C GLY A 643 -9.86 6.39 -1.97
N GLN A 644 -11.03 6.97 -2.27
CA GLN A 644 -12.19 6.25 -2.78
C GLN A 644 -12.39 6.34 -4.31
N PHE A 645 -11.76 7.29 -4.99
CA PHE A 645 -12.00 7.63 -6.40
C PHE A 645 -10.73 7.44 -7.24
N TYR A 646 -10.88 7.28 -8.55
CA TYR A 646 -9.75 7.30 -9.47
C TYR A 646 -9.28 8.76 -9.67
N PRO A 647 -8.06 9.17 -9.27
CA PRO A 647 -7.66 10.57 -9.21
C PRO A 647 -7.17 11.10 -10.58
N VAL A 648 -7.99 10.92 -11.63
CA VAL A 648 -7.62 11.05 -13.04
C VAL A 648 -6.85 12.33 -13.39
N ASN A 649 -7.30 13.48 -12.88
CA ASN A 649 -6.66 14.77 -13.18
C ASN A 649 -5.32 14.95 -12.43
N LEU A 650 -5.16 14.39 -11.23
CA LEU A 650 -3.84 14.32 -10.58
C LEU A 650 -2.88 13.43 -11.38
N LEU A 651 -3.34 12.27 -11.87
CA LEU A 651 -2.51 11.37 -12.67
C LEU A 651 -2.03 12.04 -13.96
N ARG A 652 -2.93 12.74 -14.67
CA ARG A 652 -2.56 13.55 -15.85
C ARG A 652 -1.51 14.61 -15.48
N ASN A 653 -1.71 15.37 -14.40
CA ASN A 653 -0.76 16.41 -13.98
C ASN A 653 0.60 15.84 -13.56
N VAL A 654 0.65 14.68 -12.91
CA VAL A 654 1.91 13.99 -12.57
C VAL A 654 2.72 13.69 -13.83
N ALA A 655 2.09 13.17 -14.89
CA ALA A 655 2.74 12.93 -16.17
C ALA A 655 3.12 14.24 -16.91
N MET A 656 2.20 15.21 -17.01
CA MET A 656 2.46 16.51 -17.67
C MET A 656 3.70 17.22 -17.10
N ARG A 657 3.90 17.17 -15.78
CA ARG A 657 5.08 17.77 -15.12
C ARG A 657 6.41 17.13 -15.51
N GLN A 658 6.40 15.86 -15.92
CA GLN A 658 7.62 15.11 -16.30
C GLN A 658 7.87 15.08 -17.82
N VAL A 659 6.99 15.68 -18.64
CA VAL A 659 7.26 15.98 -20.05
C VAL A 659 8.52 16.84 -20.13
N ASN A 660 9.52 16.44 -20.92
CA ASN A 660 10.73 17.26 -21.16
C ASN A 660 10.72 17.96 -22.53
N THR A 661 9.82 17.60 -23.44
CA THR A 661 9.65 18.20 -24.77
C THR A 661 8.86 19.52 -24.74
N PRO A 662 8.89 20.35 -25.80
CA PRO A 662 8.14 21.61 -25.85
C PRO A 662 6.62 21.45 -26.00
N TYR A 663 6.15 20.31 -26.53
CA TYR A 663 4.74 20.02 -26.77
C TYR A 663 4.31 18.69 -26.16
N MET A 664 3.02 18.56 -25.86
CA MET A 664 2.44 17.34 -25.34
C MET A 664 1.10 17.03 -26.01
N PHE A 665 0.89 15.75 -26.32
CA PHE A 665 -0.34 15.21 -26.85
C PHE A 665 -1.10 14.50 -25.72
N LEU A 666 -2.24 15.08 -25.33
CA LEU A 666 -3.01 14.67 -24.16
C LEU A 666 -4.03 13.60 -24.57
N SER A 667 -3.80 12.35 -24.16
CA SER A 667 -4.61 11.18 -24.53
C SER A 667 -5.01 10.35 -23.31
N ASP A 668 -6.09 9.59 -23.44
CA ASP A 668 -6.36 8.47 -22.55
C ASP A 668 -5.73 7.18 -23.11
N ILE A 669 -5.41 6.21 -22.25
CA ILE A 669 -4.70 4.97 -22.60
C ILE A 669 -5.51 4.03 -23.52
N ASP A 670 -6.84 4.23 -23.58
CA ASP A 670 -7.76 3.42 -24.40
C ASP A 670 -7.75 3.82 -25.90
N PHE A 671 -6.89 4.77 -26.30
CA PHE A 671 -6.76 5.23 -27.68
C PHE A 671 -5.43 4.81 -28.32
N LEU A 672 -5.53 4.20 -29.51
CA LEU A 672 -4.39 3.95 -30.39
C LEU A 672 -4.29 5.06 -31.45
N PRO A 673 -3.20 5.85 -31.48
CA PRO A 673 -2.98 6.85 -32.52
C PRO A 673 -2.69 6.20 -33.87
N MET A 674 -2.89 6.93 -34.97
CA MET A 674 -2.46 6.47 -36.29
C MET A 674 -0.94 6.32 -36.37
N TYR A 675 -0.47 5.37 -37.18
CA TYR A 675 0.96 5.24 -37.49
C TYR A 675 1.51 6.56 -38.07
N GLY A 676 2.67 6.98 -37.58
CA GLY A 676 3.29 8.25 -37.96
C GLY A 676 2.65 9.52 -37.38
N LEU A 677 1.70 9.42 -36.42
CA LEU A 677 1.08 10.62 -35.82
C LEU A 677 2.11 11.54 -35.17
N TYR A 678 3.13 11.00 -34.49
CA TYR A 678 4.21 11.77 -33.87
C TYR A 678 4.90 12.70 -34.88
N GLU A 679 5.41 12.13 -35.98
CA GLU A 679 6.04 12.87 -37.07
C GLU A 679 5.09 13.87 -37.78
N TYR A 680 3.80 13.54 -37.87
CA TYR A 680 2.80 14.45 -38.41
C TYR A 680 2.55 15.65 -37.48
N LEU A 681 2.55 15.45 -36.15
CA LEU A 681 2.43 16.52 -35.17
C LEU A 681 3.68 17.41 -35.13
N ARG A 682 4.90 16.84 -35.17
CA ARG A 682 6.16 17.61 -35.31
C ARG A 682 6.13 18.53 -36.54
N LYS A 683 5.65 18.04 -37.68
CA LYS A 683 5.48 18.84 -38.91
C LYS A 683 4.37 19.88 -38.77
N SER A 684 3.30 19.56 -38.04
CA SER A 684 2.21 20.52 -37.74
C SER A 684 2.66 21.66 -36.83
N VAL A 685 3.63 21.43 -35.91
CA VAL A 685 4.22 22.47 -35.05
C VAL A 685 4.79 23.63 -35.87
N VAL A 686 5.58 23.31 -36.90
CA VAL A 686 6.19 24.30 -37.80
C VAL A 686 5.15 24.91 -38.74
N GLN A 687 4.29 24.08 -39.35
CA GLN A 687 3.30 24.52 -40.35
C GLN A 687 2.22 25.46 -39.78
N LEU A 688 1.95 25.39 -38.47
CA LEU A 688 0.90 26.18 -37.80
C LEU A 688 1.45 27.25 -36.86
N ASP A 689 2.77 27.45 -36.82
CA ASP A 689 3.45 28.41 -35.94
C ASP A 689 3.05 28.27 -34.46
N MET A 690 3.17 27.04 -33.94
CA MET A 690 2.84 26.73 -32.54
C MET A 690 3.78 27.42 -31.53
N ALA A 691 4.97 27.85 -31.98
CA ALA A 691 5.96 28.53 -31.15
C ALA A 691 5.51 29.94 -30.74
N ASN A 692 4.83 30.67 -31.62
CA ASN A 692 4.41 32.05 -31.39
C ASN A 692 2.90 32.22 -31.16
N SER A 693 2.12 31.14 -31.09
CA SER A 693 0.65 31.22 -30.97
C SER A 693 0.03 30.22 -29.99
N LYS A 694 -1.05 30.66 -29.32
CA LYS A 694 -1.88 29.80 -28.48
C LYS A 694 -2.82 28.97 -29.35
N LYS A 695 -2.37 27.80 -29.75
CA LYS A 695 -3.18 26.83 -30.51
C LYS A 695 -3.27 25.50 -29.76
N ALA A 696 -4.44 24.86 -29.86
CA ALA A 696 -4.69 23.50 -29.41
C ALA A 696 -5.05 22.67 -30.64
N LEU A 697 -4.14 21.78 -31.05
CA LEU A 697 -4.32 20.98 -32.26
C LEU A 697 -5.19 19.76 -31.94
N VAL A 698 -6.45 19.79 -32.39
CA VAL A 698 -7.42 18.72 -32.18
C VAL A 698 -7.10 17.55 -33.09
N VAL A 699 -6.93 16.36 -32.49
CA VAL A 699 -6.83 15.08 -33.20
C VAL A 699 -8.19 14.38 -33.11
N PRO A 700 -8.91 14.19 -34.23
CA PRO A 700 -10.22 13.54 -34.22
C PRO A 700 -10.19 12.09 -33.75
N ALA A 701 -11.17 11.76 -32.92
CA ALA A 701 -11.32 10.45 -32.29
C ALA A 701 -12.45 9.63 -32.94
N PHE A 702 -12.14 8.36 -33.20
CA PHE A 702 -13.08 7.35 -33.69
C PHE A 702 -13.15 6.19 -32.71
N GLU A 703 -14.14 5.31 -32.84
CA GLU A 703 -14.29 4.11 -32.01
C GLU A 703 -14.59 2.88 -32.85
N THR A 704 -14.17 1.72 -32.37
CA THR A 704 -14.69 0.43 -32.83
C THR A 704 -15.40 -0.30 -31.71
N LEU A 705 -16.33 -1.19 -32.08
CA LEU A 705 -16.95 -2.15 -31.16
C LEU A 705 -16.28 -3.53 -31.25
N ARG A 706 -15.21 -3.68 -32.04
CA ARG A 706 -14.54 -4.95 -32.34
C ARG A 706 -13.19 -5.05 -31.61
N TYR A 707 -13.03 -6.05 -30.75
CA TYR A 707 -11.75 -6.36 -30.09
C TYR A 707 -10.61 -6.73 -31.06
N ARG A 708 -10.94 -7.12 -32.30
CA ARG A 708 -10.00 -7.32 -33.40
C ARG A 708 -10.34 -6.34 -34.52
N LEU A 709 -9.42 -5.41 -34.78
CA LEU A 709 -9.52 -4.38 -35.81
C LEU A 709 -8.34 -4.54 -36.77
N SER A 710 -8.59 -4.48 -38.08
CA SER A 710 -7.53 -4.18 -39.05
C SER A 710 -7.27 -2.68 -38.97
N TYR A 711 -6.27 -2.29 -38.18
CA TYR A 711 -6.04 -0.87 -37.89
C TYR A 711 -5.72 -0.12 -39.20
N PRO A 712 -6.49 0.92 -39.57
CA PRO A 712 -6.34 1.58 -40.86
C PRO A 712 -5.02 2.32 -40.96
N LYS A 713 -4.34 2.18 -42.10
CA LYS A 713 -3.03 2.76 -42.40
C LYS A 713 -3.11 4.16 -43.02
N SER A 714 -4.30 4.62 -43.35
CA SER A 714 -4.54 5.93 -43.96
C SER A 714 -5.93 6.47 -43.65
N LYS A 715 -6.11 7.79 -43.82
CA LYS A 715 -7.43 8.44 -43.78
C LYS A 715 -8.42 7.81 -44.77
N ALA A 716 -7.99 7.45 -45.98
CA ALA A 716 -8.86 6.83 -46.97
C ALA A 716 -9.37 5.45 -46.51
N GLU A 717 -8.53 4.65 -45.86
CA GLU A 717 -8.93 3.37 -45.28
C GLU A 717 -9.88 3.55 -44.09
N LEU A 718 -9.60 4.53 -43.20
CA LEU A 718 -10.52 4.88 -42.10
C LEU A 718 -11.89 5.34 -42.62
N LEU A 719 -11.94 6.16 -43.67
CA LEU A 719 -13.20 6.59 -44.30
C LEU A 719 -13.98 5.40 -44.86
N SER A 720 -13.30 4.47 -45.55
CA SER A 720 -13.92 3.21 -46.02
C SER A 720 -14.47 2.38 -44.86
N GLN A 721 -13.73 2.27 -43.75
CA GLN A 721 -14.17 1.56 -42.53
C GLN A 721 -15.35 2.26 -41.81
N LEU A 722 -15.44 3.59 -41.87
CA LEU A 722 -16.61 4.34 -41.40
C LEU A 722 -17.84 4.08 -42.29
N ASP A 723 -17.66 4.04 -43.62
CA ASP A 723 -18.76 3.81 -44.57
C ASP A 723 -19.26 2.36 -44.56
N MET A 724 -18.39 1.41 -44.20
CA MET A 724 -18.75 0.01 -43.93
C MET A 724 -19.34 -0.22 -42.51
N GLY A 725 -19.44 0.83 -41.67
CA GLY A 725 -19.93 0.70 -40.29
C GLY A 725 -19.06 -0.20 -39.39
N THR A 726 -17.76 -0.32 -39.66
CA THR A 726 -16.80 -1.05 -38.80
C THR A 726 -16.11 -0.13 -37.78
N LEU A 727 -16.10 1.17 -38.08
CA LEU A 727 -15.73 2.28 -37.20
C LEU A 727 -16.89 3.27 -37.07
N PHE A 728 -16.87 4.07 -36.00
CA PHE A 728 -17.81 5.15 -35.74
C PHE A 728 -17.05 6.39 -35.25
N THR A 729 -17.67 7.57 -35.33
CA THR A 729 -17.17 8.78 -34.63
C THR A 729 -17.30 8.61 -33.12
N PHE A 730 -16.20 8.76 -32.36
CA PHE A 730 -16.13 8.40 -30.94
C PHE A 730 -17.29 9.02 -30.14
N ARG A 731 -18.06 8.16 -29.45
CA ARG A 731 -19.20 8.50 -28.58
C ARG A 731 -20.24 9.47 -29.13
N TYR A 732 -20.26 9.76 -30.43
CA TYR A 732 -21.09 10.84 -31.00
C TYR A 732 -22.60 10.65 -30.75
N HIS A 733 -23.04 9.39 -30.65
CA HIS A 733 -24.42 8.99 -30.35
C HIS A 733 -24.78 8.96 -28.85
N VAL A 734 -23.79 9.12 -27.96
CA VAL A 734 -23.95 9.15 -26.48
C VAL A 734 -23.71 10.56 -25.93
N TRP A 735 -22.75 11.28 -26.51
CA TRP A 735 -22.23 12.55 -26.01
C TRP A 735 -21.96 13.52 -27.16
N THR A 736 -23.01 13.84 -27.92
CA THR A 736 -22.92 14.67 -29.13
C THR A 736 -22.27 16.02 -28.85
N LYS A 737 -22.63 16.71 -27.75
CA LYS A 737 -22.06 18.01 -27.38
C LYS A 737 -20.53 17.99 -27.28
N GLY A 738 -19.96 16.96 -26.66
CA GLY A 738 -18.51 16.85 -26.46
C GLY A 738 -17.70 16.72 -27.76
N HIS A 739 -18.33 16.34 -28.87
CA HIS A 739 -17.63 15.94 -30.10
C HIS A 739 -18.17 16.60 -31.38
N ALA A 740 -19.35 17.22 -31.36
CA ALA A 740 -19.91 17.96 -32.49
C ALA A 740 -19.06 19.15 -32.98
N PRO A 741 -18.43 19.98 -32.12
CA PRO A 741 -17.66 21.15 -32.57
C PRO A 741 -16.45 20.79 -33.43
N THR A 742 -15.91 19.57 -33.30
CA THR A 742 -14.87 19.00 -34.18
C THR A 742 -15.28 18.98 -35.66
N ASN A 743 -16.58 19.00 -35.96
CA ASN A 743 -17.16 18.98 -37.30
C ASN A 743 -16.62 17.83 -38.18
N PHE A 744 -16.90 16.60 -37.76
CA PHE A 744 -16.48 15.39 -38.49
C PHE A 744 -16.93 15.36 -39.95
N ALA A 745 -18.07 15.97 -40.30
CA ALA A 745 -18.52 16.09 -41.68
C ALA A 745 -17.52 16.89 -42.54
N LYS A 746 -17.08 18.05 -42.06
CA LYS A 746 -15.99 18.83 -42.68
C LYS A 746 -14.67 18.07 -42.63
N TRP A 747 -14.36 17.35 -41.54
CA TRP A 747 -13.13 16.55 -41.45
C TRP A 747 -13.00 15.53 -42.58
N ARG A 748 -14.08 14.82 -42.95
CA ARG A 748 -14.02 13.79 -43.99
C ARG A 748 -13.42 14.28 -45.31
N THR A 749 -13.75 15.50 -45.73
CA THR A 749 -13.27 16.10 -46.99
C THR A 749 -12.11 17.08 -46.82
N ALA A 750 -11.80 17.54 -45.60
CA ALA A 750 -10.72 18.49 -45.36
C ALA A 750 -9.33 17.93 -45.74
N THR A 751 -8.55 18.73 -46.45
CA THR A 751 -7.13 18.48 -46.78
C THR A 751 -6.18 19.39 -46.02
N THR A 752 -6.66 20.56 -45.57
CA THR A 752 -5.93 21.56 -44.76
C THR A 752 -6.47 21.66 -43.33
N PRO A 753 -5.65 22.06 -42.35
CA PRO A 753 -6.13 22.35 -40.99
C PRO A 753 -7.17 23.46 -40.97
N TYR A 754 -8.13 23.36 -40.05
CA TYR A 754 -9.19 24.36 -39.92
C TYR A 754 -9.54 24.64 -38.47
N ARG A 755 -9.79 25.92 -38.17
CA ARG A 755 -10.30 26.35 -36.86
C ARG A 755 -11.75 25.89 -36.67
N VAL A 756 -12.06 25.53 -35.43
CA VAL A 756 -13.42 25.37 -34.88
C VAL A 756 -13.61 26.33 -33.71
N GLN A 757 -14.85 26.57 -33.30
CA GLN A 757 -15.11 27.34 -32.08
C GLN A 757 -15.34 26.39 -30.90
N TRP A 758 -15.08 26.87 -29.69
CA TRP A 758 -15.46 26.18 -28.46
C TRP A 758 -16.99 26.26 -28.27
N GLU A 759 -17.59 25.16 -27.80
CA GLU A 759 -18.98 25.09 -27.38
C GLU A 759 -19.08 24.43 -25.99
N ALA A 760 -20.23 24.59 -25.32
CA ALA A 760 -20.45 23.99 -24.02
C ALA A 760 -20.28 22.46 -24.05
N ASP A 761 -19.67 21.91 -23.00
CA ASP A 761 -19.34 20.49 -22.84
C ASP A 761 -18.30 19.92 -23.85
N PHE A 762 -17.65 20.74 -24.70
CA PHE A 762 -16.66 20.29 -25.72
C PHE A 762 -15.46 19.54 -25.11
N GLU A 763 -15.18 18.35 -25.63
CA GLU A 763 -14.21 17.38 -25.08
C GLU A 763 -13.35 16.71 -26.18
N PRO A 764 -12.55 17.48 -26.94
CA PRO A 764 -11.57 16.95 -27.89
C PRO A 764 -10.33 16.37 -27.18
N TYR A 765 -9.53 15.61 -27.92
CA TYR A 765 -8.15 15.29 -27.58
C TYR A 765 -7.22 16.23 -28.35
N VAL A 766 -6.20 16.77 -27.66
CA VAL A 766 -5.42 17.90 -28.17
C VAL A 766 -3.92 17.70 -28.01
N MET A 767 -3.15 18.21 -28.97
CA MET A 767 -1.75 18.56 -28.77
C MET A 767 -1.65 20.04 -28.40
N VAL A 768 -0.93 20.34 -27.33
CA VAL A 768 -0.72 21.67 -26.76
C VAL A 768 0.75 21.88 -26.40
N ARG A 769 1.16 23.13 -26.16
CA ARG A 769 2.46 23.44 -25.56
C ARG A 769 2.55 22.92 -24.12
N ARG A 770 3.77 22.61 -23.66
CA ARG A 770 4.07 22.18 -22.28
C ARG A 770 3.65 23.19 -21.21
N ASP A 771 3.59 24.48 -21.54
CA ASP A 771 3.19 25.58 -20.64
C ASP A 771 1.67 25.82 -20.55
N SER A 772 0.86 24.96 -21.18
CA SER A 772 -0.61 24.97 -21.00
C SER A 772 -1.03 24.63 -19.56
N PRO A 773 -2.22 25.08 -19.12
CA PRO A 773 -2.72 24.81 -17.76
C PRO A 773 -2.78 23.32 -17.41
N GLU A 774 -2.62 23.02 -16.12
CA GLU A 774 -2.89 21.71 -15.55
C GLU A 774 -4.40 21.39 -15.51
N TYR A 775 -4.76 20.11 -15.38
CA TYR A 775 -6.14 19.71 -15.14
C TYR A 775 -6.58 20.05 -13.71
N ASP A 776 -7.79 20.61 -13.54
CA ASP A 776 -8.31 20.96 -12.21
C ASP A 776 -8.57 19.69 -11.37
N ARG A 777 -7.94 19.64 -10.19
CA ARG A 777 -8.00 18.53 -9.22
C ARG A 777 -9.37 18.36 -8.54
N ARG A 778 -10.32 19.28 -8.69
CA ARG A 778 -11.70 19.13 -8.19
C ARG A 778 -12.45 17.98 -8.87
N PHE A 779 -12.09 17.64 -10.10
CA PHE A 779 -12.76 16.59 -10.88
C PHE A 779 -12.02 15.25 -10.77
N VAL A 780 -12.44 14.45 -9.79
CA VAL A 780 -12.00 13.06 -9.58
C VAL A 780 -13.03 12.05 -10.11
N GLY A 781 -12.57 10.85 -10.48
CA GLY A 781 -13.42 9.82 -11.06
C GLY A 781 -13.92 10.17 -12.47
N PHE A 782 -15.22 9.99 -12.69
CA PHE A 782 -15.89 10.15 -13.98
C PHE A 782 -16.68 11.48 -14.10
N GLY A 783 -16.60 12.09 -15.29
CA GLY A 783 -17.32 13.32 -15.65
C GLY A 783 -16.49 14.60 -15.42
N TRP A 784 -16.73 15.61 -16.26
CA TRP A 784 -16.12 16.97 -16.28
C TRP A 784 -14.58 17.09 -16.31
N ASN A 785 -13.84 15.98 -16.16
CA ASN A 785 -12.40 15.99 -15.97
C ASN A 785 -11.58 16.59 -17.14
N LYS A 786 -11.87 16.23 -18.41
CA LYS A 786 -11.27 16.91 -19.58
C LYS A 786 -12.00 18.17 -20.00
N VAL A 787 -13.33 18.20 -19.90
CA VAL A 787 -14.17 19.37 -20.24
C VAL A 787 -13.69 20.63 -19.53
N ALA A 788 -13.36 20.54 -18.24
CA ALA A 788 -12.82 21.66 -17.47
C ALA A 788 -11.48 22.18 -18.01
N HIS A 789 -10.57 21.29 -18.42
CA HIS A 789 -9.27 21.67 -19.00
C HIS A 789 -9.42 22.34 -20.36
N ILE A 790 -10.29 21.81 -21.23
CA ILE A 790 -10.61 22.41 -22.54
C ILE A 790 -11.28 23.78 -22.38
N MET A 791 -12.15 23.94 -21.38
CA MET A 791 -12.74 25.24 -21.03
C MET A 791 -11.69 26.22 -20.48
N GLU A 792 -10.64 25.76 -19.80
CA GLU A 792 -9.53 26.63 -19.37
C GLU A 792 -8.59 27.03 -20.53
N LEU A 793 -8.37 26.15 -21.52
CA LEU A 793 -7.68 26.53 -22.76
C LEU A 793 -8.46 27.62 -23.53
N ASP A 794 -9.77 27.46 -23.68
CA ASP A 794 -10.64 28.46 -24.31
C ASP A 794 -10.67 29.80 -23.53
N ALA A 795 -10.67 29.76 -22.20
CA ALA A 795 -10.60 30.95 -21.35
C ALA A 795 -9.24 31.66 -21.41
N GLN A 796 -8.18 30.92 -21.74
CA GLN A 796 -6.85 31.46 -22.06
C GLN A 796 -6.70 31.85 -23.53
N GLU A 797 -7.78 31.88 -24.32
CA GLU A 797 -7.82 32.31 -25.73
C GLU A 797 -7.03 31.39 -26.69
N TYR A 798 -6.97 30.07 -26.41
CA TYR A 798 -6.42 29.11 -27.37
C TYR A 798 -7.34 28.90 -28.58
N GLU A 799 -6.77 28.92 -29.79
CA GLU A 799 -7.49 28.50 -30.99
C GLU A 799 -7.53 26.98 -31.11
N PHE A 800 -8.73 26.40 -31.23
CA PHE A 800 -8.90 24.98 -31.53
C PHE A 800 -8.80 24.73 -33.03
N VAL A 801 -7.74 24.04 -33.47
CA VAL A 801 -7.46 23.77 -34.88
C VAL A 801 -7.52 22.26 -35.13
N VAL A 802 -8.49 21.81 -35.92
CA VAL A 802 -8.65 20.39 -36.27
C VAL A 802 -7.69 20.01 -37.37
N LEU A 803 -6.91 18.95 -37.12
CA LEU A 803 -5.95 18.42 -38.08
C LEU A 803 -6.64 17.50 -39.11
N PRO A 804 -6.42 17.72 -40.42
CA PRO A 804 -7.20 17.07 -41.48
C PRO A 804 -6.83 15.61 -41.68
N ASN A 805 -5.57 15.24 -41.40
CA ASN A 805 -5.03 13.92 -41.70
C ASN A 805 -4.64 13.12 -40.44
N ALA A 806 -4.72 13.72 -39.26
CA ALA A 806 -4.55 13.01 -37.98
C ALA A 806 -5.84 12.29 -37.56
N TYR A 807 -5.70 11.14 -36.91
CA TYR A 807 -6.78 10.48 -36.17
C TYR A 807 -6.24 9.53 -35.09
N MET A 808 -7.13 9.11 -34.21
CA MET A 808 -6.93 8.00 -33.26
C MET A 808 -8.19 7.13 -33.15
N ILE A 809 -8.04 5.91 -32.68
CA ILE A 809 -9.16 4.96 -32.52
C ILE A 809 -9.21 4.45 -31.08
N HIS A 810 -10.37 4.61 -30.47
CA HIS A 810 -10.74 4.03 -29.18
C HIS A 810 -10.95 2.53 -29.30
N MET A 811 -10.31 1.77 -28.41
CA MET A 811 -10.39 0.30 -28.38
C MET A 811 -11.42 -0.17 -27.33
N PRO A 812 -12.15 -1.28 -27.57
CA PRO A 812 -13.13 -1.78 -26.62
C PRO A 812 -12.50 -2.21 -25.28
N HIS A 813 -13.06 -1.71 -24.18
CA HIS A 813 -12.62 -2.00 -22.82
C HIS A 813 -13.83 -2.12 -21.86
N ALA A 814 -13.60 -2.67 -20.66
CA ALA A 814 -14.63 -2.74 -19.61
C ALA A 814 -14.94 -1.34 -19.03
N PRO A 815 -16.19 -1.02 -18.65
CA PRO A 815 -16.50 0.23 -17.97
C PRO A 815 -15.79 0.32 -16.61
N SER A 816 -15.36 1.52 -16.23
CA SER A 816 -14.72 1.74 -14.93
C SER A 816 -15.71 1.69 -13.75
N PHE A 817 -15.18 1.59 -12.54
CA PHE A 817 -16.00 1.66 -11.33
C PHE A 817 -16.65 3.04 -11.16
N ASP A 818 -15.94 4.13 -11.47
CA ASP A 818 -16.47 5.49 -11.28
C ASP A 818 -17.56 5.87 -12.30
N ILE A 819 -17.55 5.38 -13.56
CA ILE A 819 -18.72 5.56 -14.45
C ILE A 819 -19.94 4.77 -13.93
N THR A 820 -19.72 3.67 -13.21
CA THR A 820 -20.79 2.90 -12.56
C THR A 820 -21.35 3.67 -11.35
N LYS A 821 -20.48 4.22 -10.48
CA LYS A 821 -20.88 5.13 -9.39
C LYS A 821 -21.66 6.35 -9.93
N PHE A 822 -21.16 7.03 -10.97
CA PHE A 822 -21.82 8.19 -11.57
C PHE A 822 -23.25 7.87 -12.05
N ARG A 823 -23.47 6.66 -12.57
CA ARG A 823 -24.79 6.19 -13.04
C ARG A 823 -25.72 5.81 -11.89
N SER A 824 -25.25 5.09 -10.87
CA SER A 824 -26.10 4.65 -9.75
C SER A 824 -26.37 5.77 -8.74
N ASN A 825 -25.36 6.55 -8.36
CA ASN A 825 -25.44 7.48 -7.25
C ASN A 825 -25.95 8.88 -7.69
N LYS A 826 -27.13 9.28 -7.17
CA LYS A 826 -27.68 10.64 -7.36
C LYS A 826 -26.76 11.71 -6.77
N GLN A 827 -26.17 11.47 -5.60
CA GLN A 827 -25.34 12.45 -4.89
C GLN A 827 -24.07 12.78 -5.66
N TYR A 828 -23.44 11.77 -6.28
CA TYR A 828 -22.31 11.96 -7.20
C TYR A 828 -22.62 13.03 -8.27
N ARG A 829 -23.82 12.95 -8.88
CA ARG A 829 -24.24 13.87 -9.95
C ARG A 829 -24.57 15.28 -9.44
N VAL A 830 -25.11 15.40 -8.23
CA VAL A 830 -25.32 16.69 -7.55
C VAL A 830 -23.97 17.38 -7.28
N CYS A 831 -23.01 16.63 -6.72
CA CYS A 831 -21.67 17.15 -6.46
C CYS A 831 -20.92 17.54 -7.73
N LEU A 832 -21.04 16.76 -8.81
CA LEU A 832 -20.44 17.13 -10.08
C LEU A 832 -21.02 18.44 -10.65
N LYS A 833 -22.31 18.73 -10.46
CA LYS A 833 -22.91 20.03 -10.83
C LYS A 833 -22.40 21.16 -9.94
N THR A 834 -22.36 20.96 -8.62
CA THR A 834 -21.85 21.95 -7.66
C THR A 834 -20.39 22.32 -7.95
N LEU A 835 -19.54 21.32 -8.18
CA LEU A 835 -18.12 21.51 -8.52
C LEU A 835 -17.93 22.15 -9.92
N LYS A 836 -18.83 21.90 -10.87
CA LYS A 836 -18.89 22.62 -12.16
C LYS A 836 -19.20 24.10 -11.94
N GLU A 837 -20.23 24.42 -11.15
CA GLU A 837 -20.61 25.81 -10.85
C GLU A 837 -19.47 26.56 -10.15
N GLU A 838 -18.84 25.95 -9.14
CA GLU A 838 -17.62 26.47 -8.50
C GLU A 838 -16.44 26.61 -9.48
N PHE A 839 -16.34 25.74 -10.50
CA PHE A 839 -15.32 25.85 -11.53
C PHE A 839 -15.58 27.08 -12.42
N GLN A 840 -16.78 27.21 -12.97
CA GLN A 840 -17.19 28.35 -13.80
C GLN A 840 -17.07 29.70 -13.05
N GLN A 841 -17.46 29.75 -11.78
CA GLN A 841 -17.28 30.94 -10.94
C GLN A 841 -15.80 31.31 -10.76
N ASN A 842 -14.93 30.37 -10.40
CA ASN A 842 -13.50 30.64 -10.25
C ASN A 842 -12.81 30.99 -11.59
N MET A 843 -13.29 30.43 -12.70
CA MET A 843 -12.88 30.80 -14.04
C MET A 843 -13.25 32.26 -14.38
N SER A 844 -14.48 32.69 -14.08
CA SER A 844 -14.91 34.08 -14.26
C SER A 844 -14.08 35.08 -13.43
N ARG A 845 -13.67 34.70 -12.21
CA ARG A 845 -12.80 35.51 -11.35
C ARG A 845 -11.36 35.60 -11.87
N ARG A 846 -10.84 34.53 -12.49
CA ARG A 846 -9.44 34.42 -12.94
C ARG A 846 -9.20 34.98 -14.34
N TYR A 847 -10.18 34.87 -15.24
CA TYR A 847 -10.05 35.24 -16.66
C TYR A 847 -11.05 36.34 -17.10
N GLY A 848 -11.88 36.85 -16.18
CA GLY A 848 -12.74 38.01 -16.41
C GLY A 848 -13.71 37.82 -17.58
N PHE A 849 -13.75 38.81 -18.48
CA PHE A 849 -14.71 38.88 -19.59
C PHE A 849 -14.70 37.64 -20.49
N ALA A 850 -13.51 37.09 -20.79
CA ALA A 850 -13.35 35.89 -21.63
C ALA A 850 -14.10 34.67 -21.06
N ALA A 851 -14.28 34.61 -19.73
CA ALA A 851 -14.94 33.52 -19.02
C ALA A 851 -16.41 33.80 -18.62
N LEU A 852 -16.93 35.02 -18.83
CA LEU A 852 -18.35 35.31 -18.54
C LEU A 852 -19.31 34.47 -19.40
N LYS A 853 -18.90 34.13 -20.63
CA LYS A 853 -19.67 33.30 -21.57
C LYS A 853 -20.08 31.93 -20.99
N TYR A 854 -19.32 31.39 -20.03
CA TYR A 854 -19.63 30.12 -19.38
C TYR A 854 -20.76 30.22 -18.35
N MET A 855 -20.94 31.38 -17.72
CA MET A 855 -22.01 31.60 -16.73
C MET A 855 -23.37 31.73 -17.40
N THR A 856 -23.42 32.31 -18.60
CA THR A 856 -24.66 32.47 -19.39
C THR A 856 -25.12 31.18 -20.09
N ALA A 857 -24.26 30.15 -20.17
CA ALA A 857 -24.53 28.96 -20.98
C ALA A 857 -25.61 28.02 -20.42
N GLU A 858 -25.94 28.09 -19.12
CA GLU A 858 -27.02 27.28 -18.52
C GLU A 858 -28.40 27.96 -18.55
N ASN A 859 -28.48 29.30 -18.71
CA ASN A 859 -29.76 30.01 -18.71
C ASN A 859 -30.60 29.81 -20.00
N ASN A 860 -30.04 29.13 -21.01
CA ASN A 860 -30.64 28.91 -22.32
C ASN A 860 -30.70 27.40 -22.70
N SER A 861 -30.58 26.48 -21.72
CA SER A 861 -30.41 25.03 -21.98
C SER A 861 -31.38 24.14 -21.19
#